data_AF-A0A529KSB1-F1
#
_entry.id   AF-A0A529KSB1-F1
#
_cell.length_a   1.000
_cell.length_b   1.000
_cell.length_c   1.000
_cell.angle_alpha   90.00
_cell.angle_beta   90.00
_cell.angle_gamma   90.00
#
_symmetry.space_group_name_H-M   'P 1'
#
loop_
_entity.id
_entity.type
_entity.pdbx_description
1 polymer ?
#
loop_
_entity_poly.entity_id
_entity_poly.type
_entity_poly.pdbx_seq_one_letter_code
_entity_poly.pdbx_strand_id
1 'polypeptide(L)'
;MATMHYTWGASAAQAKAYGFNLVDLQYASSVNALPDGSKALIWLGESNGVTQSFIDKVTPLLNNPKVFGFFLTDEPDPTGRYHTQVSAANLKAESDWIHSHFPGAKTFITLMDMGSFTDSNYSNTYNPANTGIDYYGINPYPVRTTAVDFNYIDRAVAAALEAGIPQSAIVPVYQAFGGGGWTTNTGGSYVMPTTSQMQTMMDHWERLVPNPAFDMAYKWASQNGETSLGNTPAMQDFFLRHNTSTTTPPPTDDTLYGTSGADVLQGTGAHTMIGYGGNDTYYVDNAGDKVNEAAGGGTDRVLTSLNYALAAGSEIELLATTNPSGTTAINLSGNAFAQTIQGNAGANVINGLAGADTMVGYGGNDTYYVDKIGDRVIETVGGGTDKVLASLSHALSAGSQIEVLAINNPSGTTAINLNGNEFAQSIQGNAGANVINGLGGADTMVGYGGNDIYYVDNAGDRAVEAVGGGTDRVLASVSHVLSAGSQIELLATTNPSGTTAINLTGNEFAQSIGGNAGANVINGGRGADTLTGNGGNDAFVFNTALGAGNIDRVIDFNKLQDKIYIDNAIFAGLSSGALTSTAFFAGAAAHDSSDRILYNNSTGALSFDSDGIGGAVQTQFATLSPGLSLTAAAFFVT
;
A
#
# COMPACT_ATOMS: atom_id res chain seq x y z
N MET A 1 -17.88 12.74 -41.19
CA MET A 1 -17.24 13.42 -42.35
C MET A 1 -15.74 13.45 -42.06
N ALA A 2 -14.88 13.45 -43.08
CA ALA A 2 -13.46 13.68 -42.84
C ALA A 2 -13.28 15.03 -42.14
N THR A 3 -12.45 15.07 -41.09
CA THR A 3 -12.11 16.31 -40.38
C THR A 3 -11.53 17.31 -41.39
N MET A 4 -11.94 18.58 -41.26
CA MET A 4 -11.40 19.65 -42.08
C MET A 4 -10.16 20.24 -41.41
N HIS A 5 -9.15 20.55 -42.21
CA HIS A 5 -7.87 21.08 -41.74
C HIS A 5 -7.58 22.36 -42.49
N TYR A 6 -7.44 23.46 -41.74
CA TYR A 6 -7.20 24.81 -42.26
C TYR A 6 -5.78 25.27 -41.96
N THR A 7 -5.19 26.03 -42.88
CA THR A 7 -4.00 26.82 -42.59
C THR A 7 -4.07 28.15 -43.32
N TRP A 8 -3.69 29.21 -42.61
CA TRP A 8 -3.80 30.57 -43.11
C TRP A 8 -2.58 30.96 -43.95
N GLY A 9 -2.82 31.56 -45.13
CA GLY A 9 -1.77 32.08 -46.01
C GLY A 9 -1.12 31.07 -46.97
N ALA A 10 -1.65 29.85 -47.09
CA ALA A 10 -1.19 28.87 -48.08
C ALA A 10 -1.94 29.03 -49.41
N SER A 11 -1.25 28.89 -50.55
CA SER A 11 -1.95 28.71 -51.83
C SER A 11 -2.70 27.37 -51.85
N ALA A 12 -3.74 27.24 -52.68
CA ALA A 12 -4.49 25.98 -52.81
C ALA A 12 -3.61 24.77 -53.17
N ALA A 13 -2.55 24.97 -53.97
CA ALA A 13 -1.60 23.93 -54.31
C ALA A 13 -0.74 23.52 -53.10
N GLN A 14 -0.30 24.48 -52.30
CA GLN A 14 0.47 24.24 -51.07
C GLN A 14 -0.38 23.54 -50.00
N ALA A 15 -1.59 24.04 -49.73
CA ALA A 15 -2.51 23.43 -48.78
C ALA A 15 -2.75 21.95 -49.12
N LYS A 16 -3.09 21.66 -50.39
CA LYS A 16 -3.32 20.30 -50.87
C LYS A 16 -2.10 19.38 -50.70
N ALA A 17 -0.89 19.89 -50.97
CA ALA A 17 0.34 19.10 -50.88
C ALA A 17 0.59 18.52 -49.49
N TYR A 18 0.05 19.14 -48.43
CA TYR A 18 0.21 18.72 -47.04
C TYR A 18 -1.13 18.35 -46.37
N GLY A 19 -2.11 17.92 -47.16
CA GLY A 19 -3.37 17.37 -46.68
C GLY A 19 -4.40 18.39 -46.17
N PHE A 20 -4.11 19.69 -46.18
CA PHE A 20 -5.10 20.71 -45.81
C PHE A 20 -6.21 20.75 -46.87
N ASN A 21 -7.45 20.57 -46.42
CA ASN A 21 -8.64 20.47 -47.26
C ASN A 21 -9.61 21.66 -47.07
N LEU A 22 -9.33 22.56 -46.11
CA LEU A 22 -9.99 23.84 -45.94
C LEU A 22 -8.97 24.95 -46.25
N VAL A 23 -9.23 25.73 -47.31
CA VAL A 23 -8.22 26.61 -47.92
C VAL A 23 -8.60 28.08 -47.80
N ASP A 24 -7.63 28.92 -47.46
CA ASP A 24 -7.74 30.37 -47.47
C ASP A 24 -7.76 30.92 -48.90
N LEU A 25 -8.89 31.49 -49.32
CA LEU A 25 -9.09 32.08 -50.66
C LEU A 25 -9.93 33.34 -50.58
N GLN A 26 -9.75 34.25 -51.55
CA GLN A 26 -10.40 35.57 -51.54
C GLN A 26 -11.33 35.82 -52.75
N TYR A 27 -11.18 35.06 -53.85
CA TYR A 27 -11.88 35.35 -55.11
C TYR A 27 -12.66 34.13 -55.63
N ALA A 28 -13.86 34.38 -56.19
CA ALA A 28 -14.74 33.34 -56.73
C ALA A 28 -14.07 32.46 -57.79
N SER A 29 -13.21 33.04 -58.64
CA SER A 29 -12.45 32.30 -59.64
C SER A 29 -11.50 31.25 -59.01
N SER A 30 -10.80 31.62 -57.94
CA SER A 30 -9.91 30.72 -57.19
C SER A 30 -10.69 29.65 -56.42
N VAL A 31 -11.84 30.00 -55.85
CA VAL A 31 -12.73 29.05 -55.15
C VAL A 31 -13.28 28.01 -56.12
N ASN A 32 -13.70 28.43 -57.32
CA ASN A 32 -14.21 27.52 -58.34
C ASN A 32 -13.14 26.52 -58.82
N ALA A 33 -11.87 26.95 -58.82
CA ALA A 33 -10.72 26.13 -59.19
C ALA A 33 -10.26 25.14 -58.11
N LEU A 34 -10.87 25.12 -56.92
CA LEU A 34 -10.51 24.17 -55.87
C LEU A 34 -10.68 22.71 -56.34
N PRO A 35 -9.75 21.81 -55.99
CA PRO A 35 -9.92 20.38 -56.23
C PRO A 35 -11.16 19.79 -55.54
N ASP A 36 -11.66 18.67 -56.05
CA ASP A 36 -12.70 17.90 -55.37
C ASP A 36 -12.22 17.45 -53.98
N GLY A 37 -13.12 17.53 -53.00
CA GLY A 37 -12.82 17.26 -51.59
C GLY A 37 -12.27 18.46 -50.80
N SER A 38 -11.96 19.58 -51.45
CA SER A 38 -11.56 20.82 -50.77
C SER A 38 -12.71 21.82 -50.65
N LYS A 39 -12.69 22.63 -49.59
CA LYS A 39 -13.56 23.78 -49.38
C LYS A 39 -12.75 25.05 -49.12
N ALA A 40 -13.38 26.20 -49.32
CA ALA A 40 -12.82 27.50 -49.00
C ALA A 40 -13.34 28.02 -47.66
N LEU A 41 -12.44 28.48 -46.79
CA LEU A 41 -12.75 29.37 -45.67
C LEU A 41 -12.20 30.74 -46.04
N ILE A 42 -13.11 31.71 -46.25
CA ILE A 42 -12.79 32.98 -46.90
C ILE A 42 -12.33 33.99 -45.86
N TRP A 43 -11.06 34.39 -45.90
CA TRP A 43 -10.58 35.50 -45.08
C TRP A 43 -11.18 36.84 -45.54
N LEU A 44 -11.94 37.50 -44.67
CA LEU A 44 -12.51 38.81 -44.94
C LEU A 44 -11.62 39.94 -44.41
N GLY A 45 -11.11 39.79 -43.19
CA GLY A 45 -10.41 40.84 -42.46
C GLY A 45 -11.30 42.07 -42.21
N GLU A 46 -12.59 41.85 -41.96
CA GLU A 46 -13.61 42.87 -41.76
C GLU A 46 -14.29 42.63 -40.41
N SER A 47 -14.56 43.72 -39.68
CA SER A 47 -15.21 43.68 -38.36
C SER A 47 -15.97 44.98 -38.05
N ASN A 48 -16.34 45.71 -39.11
CA ASN A 48 -16.95 47.04 -39.08
C ASN A 48 -18.47 47.01 -39.32
N GLY A 49 -19.08 45.82 -39.30
CA GLY A 49 -20.48 45.61 -39.66
C GLY A 49 -20.65 45.42 -41.17
N VAL A 50 -21.91 45.37 -41.62
CA VAL A 50 -22.28 45.14 -43.03
C VAL A 50 -22.02 46.39 -43.88
N THR A 51 -20.74 46.66 -44.14
CA THR A 51 -20.29 47.75 -45.03
C THR A 51 -20.37 47.34 -46.50
N GLN A 52 -20.23 48.30 -47.41
CA GLN A 52 -20.15 47.99 -48.84
C GLN A 52 -18.95 47.09 -49.18
N SER A 53 -17.79 47.30 -48.52
CA SER A 53 -16.60 46.44 -48.66
C SER A 53 -16.92 44.98 -48.32
N PHE A 54 -17.61 44.78 -47.19
CA PHE A 54 -18.05 43.46 -46.76
C PHE A 54 -19.00 42.81 -47.79
N ILE A 55 -20.02 43.55 -48.24
CA ILE A 55 -20.98 43.08 -49.25
C ILE A 55 -20.25 42.69 -50.54
N ASP A 56 -19.32 43.51 -51.01
CA ASP A 56 -18.58 43.28 -52.26
C ASP A 56 -17.67 42.05 -52.18
N LYS A 57 -17.14 41.73 -50.99
CA LYS A 57 -16.34 40.52 -50.75
C LYS A 57 -17.20 39.25 -50.67
N VAL A 58 -18.36 39.32 -50.03
CA VAL A 58 -19.20 38.13 -49.75
C VAL A 58 -20.14 37.80 -50.92
N THR A 59 -20.75 38.80 -51.56
CA THR A 59 -21.78 38.62 -52.60
C THR A 59 -21.34 37.71 -53.76
N PRO A 60 -20.11 37.81 -54.30
CA PRO A 60 -19.65 36.95 -55.40
C PRO A 60 -19.55 35.45 -55.05
N LEU A 61 -19.59 35.12 -53.77
CA LEU A 61 -19.37 33.78 -53.23
C LEU A 61 -20.66 33.11 -52.71
N LEU A 62 -21.77 33.84 -52.69
CA LEU A 62 -23.06 33.36 -52.18
C LEU A 62 -23.49 32.07 -52.90
N ASN A 63 -23.93 31.10 -52.11
CA ASN A 63 -24.42 29.80 -52.56
C ASN A 63 -23.40 28.97 -53.36
N ASN A 64 -22.12 29.34 -53.36
CA ASN A 64 -21.09 28.53 -53.97
C ASN A 64 -20.87 27.26 -53.13
N PRO A 65 -21.09 26.05 -53.68
CA PRO A 65 -21.01 24.82 -52.89
C PRO A 65 -19.59 24.52 -52.40
N LYS A 66 -18.55 25.18 -52.94
CA LYS A 66 -17.16 25.03 -52.48
C LYS A 66 -16.80 25.96 -51.32
N VAL A 67 -17.68 26.87 -50.91
CA VAL A 67 -17.46 27.72 -49.74
C VAL A 67 -17.98 27.00 -48.50
N PHE A 68 -17.09 26.78 -47.52
CA PHE A 68 -17.47 26.31 -46.19
C PHE A 68 -17.96 27.47 -45.32
N GLY A 69 -17.27 28.61 -45.39
CA GLY A 69 -17.59 29.74 -44.55
C GLY A 69 -16.66 30.93 -44.75
N PHE A 70 -16.75 31.88 -43.81
CA PHE A 70 -16.03 33.14 -43.79
C PHE A 70 -15.28 33.29 -42.46
N PHE A 71 -13.98 33.55 -42.53
CA PHE A 71 -13.14 33.95 -41.41
C PHE A 71 -13.15 35.47 -41.36
N LEU A 72 -13.94 36.03 -40.43
CA LEU A 72 -14.23 37.46 -40.40
C LEU A 72 -12.99 38.25 -39.98
N THR A 73 -12.40 37.89 -38.84
CA THR A 73 -11.31 38.65 -38.23
C THR A 73 -10.50 37.79 -37.27
N ASP A 74 -9.19 38.09 -37.18
CA ASP A 74 -8.20 37.41 -36.34
C ASP A 74 -8.03 38.24 -35.07
N GLU A 75 -8.27 37.63 -33.90
CA GLU A 75 -8.16 38.22 -32.56
C GLU A 75 -8.78 39.64 -32.45
N PRO A 76 -10.10 39.79 -32.66
CA PRO A 76 -10.75 41.10 -32.62
C PRO A 76 -10.62 41.74 -31.24
N ASP A 77 -10.04 42.94 -31.16
CA ASP A 77 -9.83 43.63 -29.88
C ASP A 77 -11.12 44.28 -29.37
N PRO A 78 -11.74 43.79 -28.27
CA PRO A 78 -12.96 44.36 -27.72
C PRO A 78 -12.72 45.69 -26.98
N THR A 79 -11.46 45.99 -26.63
CA THR A 79 -11.05 47.12 -25.80
C THR A 79 -10.56 48.32 -26.60
N GLY A 80 -10.08 48.09 -27.83
CA GLY A 80 -9.45 49.12 -28.66
C GLY A 80 -8.05 49.53 -28.18
N ARG A 81 -7.43 48.74 -27.28
CA ARG A 81 -6.14 49.06 -26.65
C ARG A 81 -4.96 48.67 -27.52
N TYR A 82 -5.08 47.59 -28.26
CA TYR A 82 -4.02 46.96 -29.06
C TYR A 82 -4.30 47.12 -30.56
N HIS A 83 -5.57 47.02 -30.95
CA HIS A 83 -6.04 47.19 -32.32
C HIS A 83 -7.27 48.10 -32.38
N THR A 84 -7.79 48.35 -33.58
CA THR A 84 -9.08 49.05 -33.75
C THR A 84 -10.16 48.28 -33.00
N GLN A 85 -10.93 48.98 -32.15
CA GLN A 85 -11.98 48.35 -31.35
C GLN A 85 -13.02 47.66 -32.26
N VAL A 86 -13.28 46.39 -31.97
CA VAL A 86 -14.33 45.60 -32.59
C VAL A 86 -15.49 45.46 -31.62
N SER A 87 -16.72 45.73 -32.08
CA SER A 87 -17.91 45.53 -31.25
C SER A 87 -18.56 44.18 -31.57
N ALA A 88 -19.08 43.50 -30.55
CA ALA A 88 -19.87 42.28 -30.73
C ALA A 88 -21.08 42.51 -31.65
N ALA A 89 -21.65 43.72 -31.64
CA ALA A 89 -22.76 44.11 -32.52
C ALA A 89 -22.37 44.15 -34.00
N ASN A 90 -21.15 44.58 -34.33
CA ASN A 90 -20.66 44.56 -35.71
C ASN A 90 -20.47 43.12 -36.21
N LEU A 91 -19.80 42.28 -35.41
CA LEU A 91 -19.63 40.85 -35.74
C LEU A 91 -20.98 40.15 -35.87
N LYS A 92 -21.95 40.51 -35.01
CA LYS A 92 -23.33 40.04 -35.12
C LYS A 92 -24.01 40.45 -36.42
N ALA A 93 -23.89 41.71 -36.80
CA ALA A 93 -24.48 42.20 -38.05
C ALA A 93 -23.89 41.47 -39.26
N GLU A 94 -22.57 41.24 -39.28
CA GLU A 94 -21.89 40.48 -40.34
C GLU A 94 -22.33 39.00 -40.37
N SER A 95 -22.37 38.35 -39.22
CA SER A 95 -22.77 36.94 -39.10
C SER A 95 -24.24 36.72 -39.51
N ASP A 96 -25.16 37.53 -38.97
CA ASP A 96 -26.59 37.47 -39.32
C ASP A 96 -26.82 37.75 -40.82
N TRP A 97 -26.04 38.66 -41.41
CA TRP A 97 -26.13 38.95 -42.85
C TRP A 97 -25.68 37.75 -43.69
N ILE A 98 -24.56 37.10 -43.32
CA ILE A 98 -24.09 35.88 -44.00
C ILE A 98 -25.14 34.77 -43.89
N HIS A 99 -25.67 34.49 -42.69
CA HIS A 99 -26.65 33.41 -42.53
C HIS A 99 -27.97 33.68 -43.25
N SER A 100 -28.40 34.94 -43.36
CA SER A 100 -29.62 35.29 -44.09
C SER A 100 -29.48 35.20 -45.62
N HIS A 101 -28.28 35.40 -46.17
CA HIS A 101 -28.03 35.39 -47.63
C HIS A 101 -27.36 34.09 -48.12
N PHE A 102 -26.75 33.34 -47.21
CA PHE A 102 -26.12 32.05 -47.46
C PHE A 102 -26.30 31.11 -46.24
N PRO A 103 -27.49 30.51 -46.05
CA PRO A 103 -27.85 29.77 -44.82
C PRO A 103 -26.96 28.56 -44.47
N GLY A 104 -26.17 28.06 -45.42
CA GLY A 104 -25.23 26.95 -45.21
C GLY A 104 -23.80 27.38 -44.89
N ALA A 105 -23.45 28.66 -45.03
CA ALA A 105 -22.10 29.16 -44.78
C ALA A 105 -21.85 29.36 -43.28
N LYS A 106 -20.64 29.03 -42.85
CA LYS A 106 -20.18 29.19 -41.47
C LYS A 106 -19.45 30.50 -41.26
N THR A 107 -19.52 31.06 -40.07
CA THR A 107 -18.72 32.23 -39.68
C THR A 107 -17.73 31.85 -38.59
N PHE A 108 -16.51 32.37 -38.70
CA PHE A 108 -15.40 32.03 -37.83
C PHE A 108 -14.61 33.27 -37.44
N ILE A 109 -14.14 33.31 -36.19
CA ILE A 109 -13.13 34.25 -35.68
C ILE A 109 -12.14 33.47 -34.81
N THR A 110 -10.91 33.96 -34.63
CA THR A 110 -10.05 33.56 -33.51
C THR A 110 -10.27 34.53 -32.35
N LEU A 111 -10.03 34.10 -31.11
CA LEU A 111 -10.29 34.94 -29.93
C LEU A 111 -9.03 35.53 -29.34
N MET A 112 -9.12 36.82 -29.00
CA MET A 112 -8.10 37.49 -28.21
C MET A 112 -8.22 37.03 -26.74
N ASP A 113 -7.19 36.35 -26.22
CA ASP A 113 -7.07 36.06 -24.78
C ASP A 113 -6.74 37.36 -24.04
N MET A 114 -7.67 37.82 -23.20
CA MET A 114 -7.52 39.04 -22.40
C MET A 114 -6.80 38.79 -21.08
N GLY A 115 -6.52 37.52 -20.77
CA GLY A 115 -5.81 37.08 -19.58
C GLY A 115 -4.29 37.06 -19.74
N SER A 116 -3.67 36.05 -19.15
CA SER A 116 -2.23 35.85 -19.12
C SER A 116 -1.85 34.41 -19.45
N PHE A 117 -0.56 34.16 -19.64
CA PHE A 117 -0.04 32.82 -19.92
C PHE A 117 -0.41 31.78 -18.85
N THR A 118 -0.56 32.21 -17.60
CA THR A 118 -0.89 31.34 -16.46
C THR A 118 -2.36 31.39 -16.06
N ASP A 119 -3.15 32.28 -16.66
CA ASP A 119 -4.54 32.55 -16.27
C ASP A 119 -5.30 33.15 -17.46
N SER A 120 -5.85 32.28 -18.33
CA SER A 120 -6.59 32.68 -19.53
C SER A 120 -7.95 33.25 -19.19
N ASN A 121 -8.39 34.26 -19.94
CA ASN A 121 -9.70 34.87 -19.72
C ASN A 121 -10.21 35.57 -20.99
N TYR A 122 -11.36 35.14 -21.51
CA TYR A 122 -12.00 35.79 -22.67
C TYR A 122 -13.06 36.84 -22.29
N SER A 123 -13.31 37.03 -20.98
CA SER A 123 -14.13 38.08 -20.38
C SER A 123 -15.54 38.18 -20.96
N ASN A 124 -16.09 37.07 -21.45
CA ASN A 124 -17.41 37.01 -22.10
C ASN A 124 -17.56 38.02 -23.26
N THR A 125 -16.44 38.35 -23.93
CA THR A 125 -16.37 39.42 -24.94
C THR A 125 -17.11 39.03 -26.21
N TYR A 126 -16.87 37.83 -26.73
CA TYR A 126 -17.54 37.29 -27.92
C TYR A 126 -17.94 35.83 -27.70
N ASN A 127 -19.22 35.54 -27.92
CA ASN A 127 -19.79 34.19 -27.84
C ASN A 127 -21.00 34.07 -28.78
N PRO A 128 -21.57 32.87 -28.98
CA PRO A 128 -22.68 32.69 -29.92
C PRO A 128 -23.90 33.56 -29.60
N ALA A 129 -24.16 33.82 -28.31
CA ALA A 129 -25.34 34.58 -27.89
C ALA A 129 -25.24 36.07 -28.27
N ASN A 130 -24.05 36.67 -28.22
CA ASN A 130 -23.87 38.09 -28.49
C ASN A 130 -23.35 38.41 -29.91
N THR A 131 -22.72 37.45 -30.59
CA THR A 131 -22.17 37.64 -31.95
C THR A 131 -22.84 36.81 -33.04
N GLY A 132 -23.59 35.76 -32.70
CA GLY A 132 -24.12 34.82 -33.71
C GLY A 132 -23.06 33.98 -34.44
N ILE A 133 -21.78 34.13 -34.12
CA ILE A 133 -20.68 33.42 -34.81
C ILE A 133 -20.77 31.91 -34.53
N ASP A 134 -20.65 31.09 -35.58
CA ASP A 134 -20.68 29.63 -35.48
C ASP A 134 -19.46 29.03 -34.75
N TYR A 135 -18.25 29.49 -35.06
CA TYR A 135 -17.01 28.86 -34.60
C TYR A 135 -15.97 29.85 -34.08
N TYR A 136 -15.23 29.45 -33.05
CA TYR A 136 -14.25 30.27 -32.32
C TYR A 136 -12.92 29.55 -32.24
N GLY A 137 -11.90 30.13 -32.84
CA GLY A 137 -10.53 29.66 -32.79
C GLY A 137 -9.92 30.01 -31.45
N ILE A 138 -9.57 28.98 -30.68
CA ILE A 138 -8.90 29.13 -29.39
C ILE A 138 -7.42 28.85 -29.65
N ASN A 139 -6.58 29.87 -29.44
CA ASN A 139 -5.19 29.92 -29.93
C ASN A 139 -4.12 30.18 -28.85
N PRO A 140 -4.07 29.35 -27.78
CA PRO A 140 -2.96 29.33 -26.84
C PRO A 140 -1.66 28.94 -27.55
N TYR A 141 -0.61 29.71 -27.28
CA TYR A 141 0.75 29.46 -27.78
C TYR A 141 1.67 29.05 -26.62
N PRO A 142 1.71 27.73 -26.28
CA PRO A 142 2.37 27.20 -25.08
C PRO A 142 3.89 27.14 -25.15
N VAL A 143 4.49 27.13 -26.35
CA VAL A 143 5.94 26.99 -26.52
C VAL A 143 6.58 28.37 -26.69
N ARG A 144 7.17 28.89 -25.60
CA ARG A 144 7.82 30.21 -25.54
C ARG A 144 9.27 30.06 -25.10
N THR A 145 10.12 31.06 -25.38
CA THR A 145 11.52 31.05 -24.93
C THR A 145 11.66 31.11 -23.41
N THR A 146 10.66 31.66 -22.72
CA THR A 146 10.64 31.79 -21.26
C THR A 146 10.09 30.57 -20.54
N ALA A 147 9.22 29.79 -21.19
CA ALA A 147 8.58 28.62 -20.61
C ALA A 147 7.88 27.77 -21.70
N VAL A 148 7.75 26.48 -21.44
CA VAL A 148 6.86 25.57 -22.17
C VAL A 148 5.80 25.10 -21.19
N ASP A 149 4.53 25.36 -21.49
CA ASP A 149 3.41 24.95 -20.64
C ASP A 149 2.21 24.53 -21.49
N PHE A 150 2.05 23.22 -21.70
CA PHE A 150 0.95 22.67 -22.49
C PHE A 150 -0.42 22.82 -21.82
N ASN A 151 -0.46 22.95 -20.48
CA ASN A 151 -1.70 23.21 -19.74
C ASN A 151 -2.27 24.60 -20.03
N TYR A 152 -1.56 25.45 -20.77
CA TYR A 152 -2.13 26.68 -21.30
C TYR A 152 -3.31 26.38 -22.25
N ILE A 153 -3.30 25.23 -22.93
CA ILE A 153 -4.42 24.79 -23.77
C ILE A 153 -5.67 24.53 -22.93
N ASP A 154 -5.53 23.78 -21.84
CA ASP A 154 -6.60 23.48 -20.89
C ASP A 154 -7.24 24.72 -20.32
N ARG A 155 -6.41 25.65 -19.83
CA ARG A 155 -6.88 26.90 -19.25
C ARG A 155 -7.61 27.75 -20.28
N ALA A 156 -7.11 27.82 -21.52
CA ALA A 156 -7.77 28.55 -22.59
C ALA A 156 -9.13 27.91 -22.95
N VAL A 157 -9.21 26.58 -23.07
CA VAL A 157 -10.50 25.91 -23.34
C VAL A 157 -11.48 26.13 -22.19
N ALA A 158 -11.05 25.97 -20.93
CA ALA A 158 -11.91 26.22 -19.77
C ALA A 158 -12.44 27.66 -19.75
N ALA A 159 -11.58 28.64 -19.99
CA ALA A 159 -11.97 30.04 -20.08
C ALA A 159 -12.94 30.33 -21.24
N ALA A 160 -12.81 29.62 -22.37
CA ALA A 160 -13.74 29.75 -23.50
C ALA A 160 -15.13 29.20 -23.15
N LEU A 161 -15.19 28.05 -22.48
CA LEU A 161 -16.43 27.48 -21.98
C LEU A 161 -17.11 28.41 -20.96
N GLU A 162 -16.35 29.00 -20.04
CA GLU A 162 -16.85 29.99 -19.06
C GLU A 162 -17.37 31.26 -19.74
N ALA A 163 -16.75 31.68 -20.84
CA ALA A 163 -17.21 32.80 -21.67
C ALA A 163 -18.45 32.47 -22.53
N GLY A 164 -19.04 31.28 -22.36
CA GLY A 164 -20.29 30.89 -23.02
C GLY A 164 -20.11 30.32 -24.43
N ILE A 165 -18.90 29.92 -24.80
CA ILE A 165 -18.65 29.24 -26.08
C ILE A 165 -18.84 27.74 -25.86
N PRO A 166 -19.79 27.08 -26.55
CA PRO A 166 -19.97 25.64 -26.40
C PRO A 166 -18.77 24.90 -26.99
N GLN A 167 -18.40 23.76 -26.40
CA GLN A 167 -17.29 22.91 -26.86
C GLN A 167 -17.37 22.57 -28.36
N SER A 168 -18.59 22.35 -28.89
CA SER A 168 -18.82 22.07 -30.31
C SER A 168 -18.54 23.24 -31.26
N ALA A 169 -18.42 24.47 -30.71
CA ALA A 169 -18.06 25.66 -31.46
C ALA A 169 -16.57 26.00 -31.37
N ILE A 170 -15.80 25.28 -30.54
CA ILE A 170 -14.36 25.51 -30.40
C ILE A 170 -13.61 24.89 -31.58
N VAL A 171 -12.70 25.67 -32.14
CA VAL A 171 -11.75 25.26 -33.18
C VAL A 171 -10.35 25.26 -32.58
N PRO A 172 -9.66 24.10 -32.53
CA PRO A 172 -8.27 24.01 -32.14
C PRO A 172 -7.38 24.84 -33.05
N VAL A 173 -6.58 25.75 -32.49
CA VAL A 173 -5.56 26.50 -33.22
C VAL A 173 -4.17 26.09 -32.73
N TYR A 174 -3.42 25.41 -33.58
CA TYR A 174 -2.07 24.91 -33.29
C TYR A 174 -1.00 25.98 -33.54
N GLN A 175 -0.05 26.11 -32.60
CA GLN A 175 1.14 26.95 -32.74
C GLN A 175 2.12 26.35 -33.77
N ALA A 176 1.92 26.61 -35.05
CA ALA A 176 2.83 26.17 -36.12
C ALA A 176 3.80 27.30 -36.56
N PHE A 177 4.24 28.12 -35.62
CA PHE A 177 5.17 29.23 -35.84
C PHE A 177 6.03 29.53 -34.59
N GLY A 178 7.10 30.31 -34.80
CA GLY A 178 7.84 30.98 -33.73
C GLY A 178 9.12 31.67 -34.20
N GLY A 179 9.75 32.45 -33.33
CA GLY A 179 10.80 33.40 -33.67
C GLY A 179 10.23 34.70 -34.26
N GLY A 180 11.07 35.45 -34.98
CA GLY A 180 10.71 36.75 -35.56
C GLY A 180 10.67 37.89 -34.54
N GLY A 181 10.06 39.01 -34.92
CA GLY A 181 10.03 40.24 -34.10
C GLY A 181 8.92 40.30 -33.04
N TRP A 182 8.14 39.22 -32.84
CA TRP A 182 7.03 39.21 -31.89
C TRP A 182 7.51 38.91 -30.46
N THR A 183 7.15 39.78 -29.52
CA THR A 183 7.41 39.60 -28.10
C THR A 183 6.15 39.15 -27.36
N THR A 184 6.30 38.20 -26.44
CA THR A 184 5.21 37.75 -25.58
C THR A 184 4.92 38.78 -24.50
N ASN A 185 3.70 38.75 -23.96
CA ASN A 185 3.31 39.55 -22.78
C ASN A 185 4.15 39.28 -21.51
N THR A 186 5.02 38.26 -21.54
CA THR A 186 5.94 37.86 -20.47
C THR A 186 7.41 38.22 -20.75
N GLY A 187 7.70 38.97 -21.82
CA GLY A 187 9.06 39.42 -22.15
C GLY A 187 9.94 38.40 -22.90
N GLY A 188 9.34 37.33 -23.45
CA GLY A 188 10.00 36.34 -24.31
C GLY A 188 9.55 36.41 -25.76
N SER A 189 9.75 35.33 -26.51
CA SER A 189 9.25 35.15 -27.88
C SER A 189 8.58 33.79 -28.03
N TYR A 190 7.65 33.66 -28.98
CA TYR A 190 7.10 32.36 -29.37
C TYR A 190 8.19 31.51 -30.04
N VAL A 191 8.10 30.19 -29.91
CA VAL A 191 9.09 29.24 -30.46
C VAL A 191 8.36 28.22 -31.32
N MET A 192 8.92 27.93 -32.50
CA MET A 192 8.37 26.87 -33.36
C MET A 192 8.45 25.55 -32.60
N PRO A 193 7.32 24.87 -32.31
CA PRO A 193 7.37 23.61 -31.59
C PRO A 193 8.17 22.57 -32.37
N THR A 194 8.85 21.68 -31.64
CA THR A 194 9.30 20.41 -32.24
C THR A 194 8.08 19.55 -32.58
N THR A 195 8.26 18.54 -33.43
CA THR A 195 7.17 17.61 -33.78
C THR A 195 6.65 16.83 -32.57
N SER A 196 7.50 16.53 -31.58
CA SER A 196 7.07 15.92 -30.32
C SER A 196 6.22 16.86 -29.48
N GLN A 197 6.61 18.14 -29.38
CA GLN A 197 5.82 19.13 -28.65
C GLN A 197 4.50 19.43 -29.36
N MET A 198 4.49 19.44 -30.70
CA MET A 198 3.26 19.56 -31.48
C MET A 198 2.32 18.37 -31.24
N GLN A 199 2.86 17.15 -31.17
CA GLN A 199 2.05 15.98 -30.80
C GLN A 199 1.42 16.17 -29.42
N THR A 200 2.20 16.53 -28.40
CA THR A 200 1.66 16.81 -27.05
C THR A 200 0.57 17.88 -27.08
N MET A 201 0.75 18.96 -27.86
CA MET A 201 -0.29 19.98 -28.01
C MET A 201 -1.57 19.42 -28.63
N MET A 202 -1.46 18.60 -29.68
CA MET A 202 -2.61 17.95 -30.31
C MET A 202 -3.31 16.97 -29.37
N ASP A 203 -2.57 16.26 -28.52
CA ASP A 203 -3.14 15.33 -27.53
C ASP A 203 -4.01 16.08 -26.52
N HIS A 204 -3.57 17.27 -26.06
CA HIS A 204 -4.40 18.16 -25.24
C HIS A 204 -5.66 18.62 -25.97
N TRP A 205 -5.53 19.01 -27.24
CA TRP A 205 -6.67 19.44 -28.05
C TRP A 205 -7.68 18.33 -28.31
N GLU A 206 -7.22 17.11 -28.62
CA GLU A 206 -8.07 15.96 -28.86
C GLU A 206 -8.87 15.58 -27.60
N ARG A 207 -8.24 15.64 -26.43
CA ARG A 207 -8.94 15.44 -25.14
C ARG A 207 -10.02 16.49 -24.90
N LEU A 208 -9.70 17.77 -25.13
CA LEU A 208 -10.57 18.89 -24.77
C LEU A 208 -11.64 19.18 -25.82
N VAL A 209 -11.38 18.89 -27.09
CA VAL A 209 -12.25 19.17 -28.24
C VAL A 209 -12.13 18.02 -29.24
N PRO A 210 -12.66 16.82 -28.93
CA PRO A 210 -12.41 15.60 -29.72
C PRO A 210 -13.08 15.58 -31.09
N ASN A 211 -14.10 16.42 -31.31
CA ASN A 211 -14.87 16.45 -32.54
C ASN A 211 -15.01 17.89 -33.07
N PRO A 212 -13.90 18.58 -33.38
CA PRO A 212 -13.97 19.94 -33.85
C PRO A 212 -14.54 19.96 -35.28
N ALA A 213 -15.22 21.05 -35.66
CA ALA A 213 -15.72 21.21 -37.03
C ALA A 213 -14.58 21.24 -38.07
N PHE A 214 -13.44 21.80 -37.65
CA PHE A 214 -12.16 21.79 -38.33
C PHE A 214 -11.07 22.16 -37.32
N ASP A 215 -9.80 21.94 -37.65
CA ASP A 215 -8.66 22.47 -36.90
C ASP A 215 -7.83 23.45 -37.76
N MET A 216 -6.98 24.22 -37.09
CA MET A 216 -6.22 25.30 -37.73
C MET A 216 -4.75 25.25 -37.35
N ALA A 217 -3.87 25.10 -38.35
CA ALA A 217 -2.44 25.31 -38.18
C ALA A 217 -2.11 26.79 -38.45
N TYR A 218 -1.82 27.55 -37.38
CA TYR A 218 -1.40 28.94 -37.47
C TYR A 218 0.14 28.99 -37.46
N LYS A 219 0.83 29.29 -38.57
CA LYS A 219 0.36 29.76 -39.88
C LYS A 219 1.36 29.41 -40.98
N TRP A 220 0.92 29.44 -42.24
CA TRP A 220 1.71 29.01 -43.39
C TRP A 220 2.85 29.98 -43.76
N ALA A 221 2.57 31.26 -43.92
CA ALA A 221 3.53 32.24 -44.46
C ALA A 221 4.11 33.15 -43.36
N SER A 222 5.41 33.43 -43.37
CA SER A 222 6.04 34.38 -42.43
C SER A 222 5.50 35.83 -42.60
N GLN A 223 5.26 36.55 -41.51
CA GLN A 223 4.79 37.96 -41.46
C GLN A 223 5.85 38.94 -40.97
N ASN A 224 6.73 38.51 -40.07
CA ASN A 224 7.67 39.35 -39.35
C ASN A 224 9.00 38.61 -39.07
N GLY A 225 9.45 37.82 -40.05
CA GLY A 225 10.70 37.07 -39.97
C GLY A 225 10.64 35.82 -39.08
N GLU A 226 9.45 35.39 -38.65
CA GLU A 226 9.27 34.15 -37.90
C GLU A 226 9.50 32.91 -38.78
N THR A 227 9.91 31.83 -38.13
CA THR A 227 9.77 30.48 -38.64
C THR A 227 8.28 30.12 -38.62
N SER A 228 7.78 29.59 -39.74
CA SER A 228 6.37 29.30 -40.01
C SER A 228 6.22 27.89 -40.55
N LEU A 229 5.00 27.42 -40.73
CA LEU A 229 4.76 26.09 -41.30
C LEU A 229 5.33 25.97 -42.72
N GLY A 230 5.21 27.02 -43.55
CA GLY A 230 5.62 27.01 -44.97
C GLY A 230 7.14 26.91 -45.19
N ASN A 231 7.96 27.16 -44.17
CA ASN A 231 9.42 27.02 -44.24
C ASN A 231 10.00 26.02 -43.23
N THR A 232 9.17 25.13 -42.66
CA THR A 232 9.61 24.10 -41.70
C THR A 232 9.26 22.69 -42.18
N PRO A 233 10.15 22.01 -42.94
CA PRO A 233 9.86 20.70 -43.53
C PRO A 233 9.38 19.64 -42.53
N ALA A 234 10.02 19.56 -41.36
CA ALA A 234 9.62 18.59 -40.33
C ALA A 234 8.16 18.78 -39.85
N MET A 235 7.70 20.03 -39.78
CA MET A 235 6.32 20.34 -39.38
C MET A 235 5.34 20.13 -40.54
N GLN A 236 5.77 20.39 -41.77
CA GLN A 236 4.98 20.07 -42.97
C GLN A 236 4.71 18.57 -43.08
N ASP A 237 5.72 17.74 -42.87
CA ASP A 237 5.58 16.27 -42.85
C ASP A 237 4.70 15.79 -41.70
N PHE A 238 4.77 16.47 -40.55
CA PHE A 238 3.91 16.20 -39.41
C PHE A 238 2.43 16.46 -39.74
N PHE A 239 2.11 17.65 -40.27
CA PHE A 239 0.74 17.97 -40.65
C PHE A 239 0.24 17.14 -41.84
N LEU A 240 1.11 16.75 -42.79
CA LEU A 240 0.71 15.82 -43.84
C LEU A 240 0.22 14.50 -43.25
N ARG A 241 0.92 13.94 -42.26
CA ARG A 241 0.48 12.71 -41.57
C ARG A 241 -0.81 12.90 -40.79
N HIS A 242 -0.91 13.98 -40.02
CA HIS A 242 -2.13 14.35 -39.29
C HIS A 242 -3.34 14.45 -40.23
N ASN A 243 -3.21 15.27 -41.28
CA ASN A 243 -4.30 15.63 -42.18
C ASN A 243 -4.72 14.49 -43.14
N THR A 244 -3.88 13.46 -43.32
CA THR A 244 -4.16 12.34 -44.25
C THR A 244 -4.44 11.03 -43.54
N SER A 245 -4.40 11.00 -42.20
CA SER A 245 -4.76 9.81 -41.43
C SER A 245 -6.23 9.46 -41.66
N THR A 246 -6.49 8.33 -42.34
CA THR A 246 -7.84 7.78 -42.58
C THR A 246 -8.28 6.78 -41.51
N THR A 247 -7.37 6.48 -40.60
CA THR A 247 -7.63 5.78 -39.36
C THR A 247 -7.73 6.82 -38.27
N THR A 248 -8.88 6.91 -37.58
CA THR A 248 -8.82 7.25 -36.16
C THR A 248 -7.79 6.28 -35.57
N PRO A 249 -6.62 6.73 -35.11
CA PRO A 249 -5.78 5.85 -34.34
C PRO A 249 -6.64 5.39 -33.16
N PRO A 250 -6.63 4.11 -32.75
CA PRO A 250 -7.03 3.84 -31.37
C PRO A 250 -6.18 4.75 -30.48
N PRO A 251 -6.72 5.34 -29.40
CA PRO A 251 -5.91 6.15 -28.50
C PRO A 251 -4.73 5.28 -28.09
N THR A 252 -3.52 5.67 -28.50
CA THR A 252 -2.27 5.01 -28.09
C THR A 252 -1.69 5.65 -26.84
N ASP A 253 -2.50 6.37 -26.08
CA ASP A 253 -2.17 6.61 -24.69
C ASP A 253 -3.06 5.69 -23.87
N ASP A 254 -2.51 4.51 -23.53
CA ASP A 254 -2.99 3.65 -22.46
C ASP A 254 -2.83 4.40 -21.13
N THR A 255 -3.23 5.67 -21.03
CA THR A 255 -3.06 6.53 -19.85
C THR A 255 -4.38 7.22 -19.51
N LEU A 256 -4.91 6.96 -18.32
CA LEU A 256 -6.03 7.67 -17.73
C LEU A 256 -5.48 8.82 -16.87
N TYR A 257 -5.88 10.05 -17.19
CA TYR A 257 -5.50 11.25 -16.44
C TYR A 257 -6.69 11.77 -15.64
N GLY A 258 -6.46 12.03 -14.35
CA GLY A 258 -7.34 12.79 -13.47
C GLY A 258 -7.14 14.30 -13.62
N THR A 259 -7.69 15.04 -12.67
CA THR A 259 -7.64 16.49 -12.53
C THR A 259 -6.96 16.87 -11.21
N SER A 260 -7.00 18.14 -10.78
CA SER A 260 -6.54 18.47 -9.42
C SER A 260 -7.63 18.27 -8.34
N GLY A 261 -8.67 17.49 -8.65
CA GLY A 261 -9.83 17.22 -7.81
C GLY A 261 -9.88 15.75 -7.41
N ALA A 262 -10.95 15.34 -6.72
CA ALA A 262 -11.14 13.92 -6.39
C ALA A 262 -11.69 13.16 -7.61
N ASP A 263 -10.88 12.31 -8.21
CA ASP A 263 -11.17 11.60 -9.44
C ASP A 263 -11.36 10.09 -9.25
N VAL A 264 -12.08 9.48 -10.19
CA VAL A 264 -12.24 8.02 -10.28
C VAL A 264 -11.66 7.56 -11.60
N LEU A 265 -10.53 6.84 -11.54
CA LEU A 265 -9.81 6.35 -12.70
C LEU A 265 -10.13 4.87 -12.90
N GLN A 266 -10.90 4.58 -13.94
CA GLN A 266 -11.34 3.23 -14.30
C GLN A 266 -11.43 3.10 -15.83
N GLY A 267 -10.90 2.01 -16.39
CA GLY A 267 -10.98 1.70 -17.81
C GLY A 267 -10.80 0.21 -18.06
N THR A 268 -11.22 -0.28 -19.24
CA THR A 268 -11.03 -1.68 -19.63
C THR A 268 -9.75 -1.86 -20.44
N GLY A 269 -8.90 -2.82 -20.08
CA GLY A 269 -7.59 -2.98 -20.72
C GLY A 269 -6.46 -2.52 -19.80
N ALA A 270 -5.22 -2.46 -20.30
CA ALA A 270 -4.09 -2.00 -19.50
C ALA A 270 -3.97 -0.47 -19.57
N HIS A 271 -3.81 0.20 -18.43
CA HIS A 271 -3.65 1.65 -18.36
C HIS A 271 -2.59 2.09 -17.36
N THR A 272 -1.85 3.13 -17.68
CA THR A 272 -1.21 4.02 -16.71
C THR A 272 -2.28 4.95 -16.15
N MET A 273 -2.35 5.15 -14.84
CA MET A 273 -3.36 6.00 -14.22
C MET A 273 -2.67 7.06 -13.39
N ILE A 274 -2.96 8.33 -13.66
CA ILE A 274 -2.32 9.50 -13.03
C ILE A 274 -3.43 10.42 -12.52
N GLY A 275 -3.61 10.50 -11.20
CA GLY A 275 -4.65 11.31 -10.56
C GLY A 275 -4.30 12.79 -10.44
N TYR A 276 -3.02 13.10 -10.20
CA TYR A 276 -2.45 14.43 -9.92
C TYR A 276 -2.63 14.89 -8.47
N GLY A 277 -3.75 15.51 -8.12
CA GLY A 277 -3.98 15.95 -6.75
C GLY A 277 -5.47 15.95 -6.46
N GLY A 278 -5.85 15.98 -5.18
CA GLY A 278 -7.17 15.56 -4.75
C GLY A 278 -7.12 14.18 -4.11
N ASN A 279 -8.29 13.62 -3.81
CA ASN A 279 -8.40 12.30 -3.19
C ASN A 279 -8.94 11.32 -4.25
N ASP A 280 -8.05 10.58 -4.87
CA ASP A 280 -8.31 9.81 -6.07
C ASP A 280 -8.60 8.34 -5.76
N THR A 281 -9.38 7.71 -6.65
CA THR A 281 -9.67 6.27 -6.59
C THR A 281 -9.33 5.60 -7.91
N TYR A 282 -8.37 4.68 -7.87
CA TYR A 282 -7.89 3.90 -9.00
C TYR A 282 -8.48 2.50 -8.98
N TYR A 283 -9.09 2.09 -10.08
CA TYR A 283 -9.53 0.70 -10.27
C TYR A 283 -8.53 -0.06 -11.12
N VAL A 284 -7.87 -1.04 -10.51
CA VAL A 284 -6.93 -1.94 -11.18
C VAL A 284 -7.66 -3.26 -11.47
N ASP A 285 -8.08 -3.44 -12.71
CA ASP A 285 -8.78 -4.64 -13.20
C ASP A 285 -7.99 -5.42 -14.26
N ASN A 286 -6.84 -4.88 -14.69
CA ASN A 286 -5.93 -5.51 -15.61
C ASN A 286 -4.52 -5.59 -15.03
N ALA A 287 -3.82 -6.71 -15.27
CA ALA A 287 -2.44 -6.88 -14.81
C ALA A 287 -1.44 -5.90 -15.46
N GLY A 288 -1.81 -5.25 -16.56
CA GLY A 288 -1.04 -4.19 -17.18
C GLY A 288 -1.28 -2.80 -16.59
N ASP A 289 -2.23 -2.64 -15.66
CA ASP A 289 -2.53 -1.36 -15.04
C ASP A 289 -1.39 -0.89 -14.13
N LYS A 290 -1.07 0.41 -14.19
CA LYS A 290 -0.01 1.06 -13.43
C LYS A 290 -0.54 2.35 -12.81
N VAL A 291 -0.61 2.41 -11.49
CA VAL A 291 -0.95 3.65 -10.79
C VAL A 291 0.32 4.47 -10.58
N ASN A 292 0.28 5.75 -10.96
CA ASN A 292 1.36 6.70 -10.77
C ASN A 292 0.83 7.92 -10.02
N GLU A 293 0.89 7.84 -8.70
CA GLU A 293 0.53 8.91 -7.78
C GLU A 293 1.75 9.78 -7.46
N ALA A 294 1.56 11.11 -7.47
CA ALA A 294 2.60 12.06 -7.08
C ALA A 294 2.53 12.36 -5.58
N ALA A 295 3.68 12.71 -5.00
CA ALA A 295 3.74 13.08 -3.59
C ALA A 295 2.89 14.33 -3.27
N GLY A 296 2.12 14.28 -2.19
CA GLY A 296 1.25 15.36 -1.74
C GLY A 296 -0.02 15.55 -2.56
N GLY A 297 -0.47 14.52 -3.29
CA GLY A 297 -1.70 14.50 -4.10
C GLY A 297 -2.97 14.62 -3.25
N GLY A 298 -3.11 13.81 -2.21
CA GLY A 298 -4.18 13.92 -1.22
C GLY A 298 -4.30 12.69 -0.35
N THR A 299 -5.45 12.03 -0.38
CA THR A 299 -5.68 10.72 0.28
C THR A 299 -6.29 9.77 -0.73
N ASP A 300 -5.47 8.87 -1.22
CA ASP A 300 -5.67 8.15 -2.46
C ASP A 300 -5.86 6.65 -2.21
N ARG A 301 -6.62 6.01 -3.11
CA ARG A 301 -7.09 4.64 -2.93
C ARG A 301 -6.88 3.83 -4.20
N VAL A 302 -6.24 2.68 -4.09
CA VAL A 302 -6.20 1.66 -5.13
C VAL A 302 -7.18 0.54 -4.77
N LEU A 303 -8.13 0.27 -5.66
CA LEU A 303 -9.08 -0.84 -5.57
C LEU A 303 -8.77 -1.84 -6.67
N THR A 304 -8.44 -3.08 -6.31
CA THR A 304 -8.04 -4.11 -7.27
C THR A 304 -8.92 -5.36 -7.24
N SER A 305 -9.01 -6.07 -8.37
CA SER A 305 -9.63 -7.40 -8.45
C SER A 305 -8.61 -8.52 -8.73
N LEU A 306 -7.32 -8.20 -8.72
CA LEU A 306 -6.20 -9.09 -9.01
C LEU A 306 -5.06 -8.88 -8.00
N ASN A 307 -4.03 -9.70 -8.09
CA ASN A 307 -2.79 -9.49 -7.36
C ASN A 307 -2.20 -8.12 -7.72
N TYR A 308 -1.84 -7.32 -6.73
CA TYR A 308 -1.32 -5.97 -6.96
C TYR A 308 -0.25 -5.57 -5.96
N ALA A 309 0.76 -4.85 -6.43
CA ALA A 309 1.80 -4.26 -5.62
C ALA A 309 1.87 -2.77 -5.95
N LEU A 310 1.86 -1.92 -4.91
CA LEU A 310 2.03 -0.48 -5.11
C LEU A 310 3.43 -0.20 -5.67
N ALA A 311 3.51 0.73 -6.62
CA ALA A 311 4.79 1.19 -7.13
C ALA A 311 5.58 1.92 -6.03
N ALA A 312 6.91 1.82 -6.09
CA ALA A 312 7.77 2.56 -5.17
C ALA A 312 7.62 4.06 -5.41
N GLY A 313 7.45 4.84 -4.34
CA GLY A 313 7.29 6.29 -4.40
C GLY A 313 5.87 6.78 -4.64
N SER A 314 4.89 5.90 -4.86
CA SER A 314 3.47 6.28 -4.92
C SER A 314 2.88 6.43 -3.52
N GLU A 315 2.35 7.61 -3.21
CA GLU A 315 1.69 7.91 -1.93
C GLU A 315 0.22 7.47 -1.98
N ILE A 316 -0.03 6.17 -1.79
CA ILE A 316 -1.39 5.61 -1.69
C ILE A 316 -1.65 5.23 -0.23
N GLU A 317 -2.72 5.73 0.37
CA GLU A 317 -3.09 5.44 1.76
C GLU A 317 -3.90 4.16 1.92
N LEU A 318 -4.67 3.76 0.90
CA LEU A 318 -5.41 2.50 0.90
C LEU A 318 -5.15 1.67 -0.35
N LEU A 319 -4.66 0.45 -0.14
CA LEU A 319 -4.74 -0.63 -1.13
C LEU A 319 -5.83 -1.61 -0.69
N ALA A 320 -6.88 -1.81 -1.48
CA ALA A 320 -7.94 -2.73 -1.12
C ALA A 320 -8.42 -3.57 -2.30
N THR A 321 -9.04 -4.72 -2.01
CA THR A 321 -9.82 -5.41 -3.04
C THR A 321 -11.13 -4.68 -3.33
N THR A 322 -11.62 -4.81 -4.56
CA THR A 322 -12.92 -4.25 -5.00
C THR A 322 -14.13 -4.93 -4.35
N ASN A 323 -13.96 -6.16 -3.84
CA ASN A 323 -15.02 -6.92 -3.20
C ASN A 323 -14.49 -7.63 -1.93
N PRO A 324 -14.70 -7.04 -0.73
CA PRO A 324 -14.32 -7.65 0.55
C PRO A 324 -14.93 -9.03 0.80
N SER A 325 -16.08 -9.34 0.19
CA SER A 325 -16.72 -10.66 0.31
C SER A 325 -16.27 -11.67 -0.76
N GLY A 326 -15.39 -11.27 -1.68
CA GLY A 326 -14.85 -12.15 -2.70
C GLY A 326 -13.98 -13.24 -2.08
N THR A 327 -14.06 -14.47 -2.58
CA THR A 327 -13.32 -15.61 -2.01
C THR A 327 -12.11 -16.03 -2.84
N THR A 328 -11.74 -15.24 -3.85
CA THR A 328 -10.56 -15.48 -4.68
C THR A 328 -9.33 -15.02 -3.94
N ALA A 329 -8.37 -15.92 -3.74
CA ALA A 329 -7.05 -15.60 -3.20
C ALA A 329 -6.38 -14.48 -4.01
N ILE A 330 -5.95 -13.44 -3.31
CA ILE A 330 -5.29 -12.26 -3.89
C ILE A 330 -4.06 -11.89 -3.04
N ASN A 331 -2.96 -11.57 -3.72
CA ASN A 331 -1.74 -11.06 -3.10
C ASN A 331 -1.71 -9.53 -3.20
N LEU A 332 -1.58 -8.85 -2.08
CA LEU A 332 -1.48 -7.39 -1.99
C LEU A 332 -0.16 -6.99 -1.34
N SER A 333 0.59 -6.12 -2.01
CA SER A 333 1.82 -5.55 -1.47
C SER A 333 1.75 -4.02 -1.39
N GLY A 334 2.09 -3.47 -0.23
CA GLY A 334 2.27 -2.03 0.01
C GLY A 334 3.54 -1.48 -0.64
N ASN A 335 4.14 -0.43 -0.05
CA ASN A 335 5.43 0.07 -0.52
C ASN A 335 6.36 0.56 0.62
N ALA A 336 6.76 1.83 0.66
CA ALA A 336 7.62 2.40 1.70
C ALA A 336 6.88 3.39 2.62
N PHE A 337 5.64 3.74 2.27
CA PHE A 337 4.77 4.61 3.06
C PHE A 337 3.86 3.79 3.97
N ALA A 338 3.17 4.45 4.89
CA ALA A 338 2.18 3.77 5.73
C ALA A 338 0.87 3.58 4.94
N GLN A 339 0.42 2.34 4.82
CA GLN A 339 -0.83 1.96 4.16
C GLN A 339 -1.84 1.32 5.10
N THR A 340 -3.10 1.47 4.76
CA THR A 340 -4.11 0.44 5.08
C THR A 340 -4.18 -0.52 3.89
N ILE A 341 -4.06 -1.82 4.14
CA ILE A 341 -4.16 -2.86 3.12
C ILE A 341 -5.32 -3.80 3.46
N GLN A 342 -6.27 -3.96 2.55
CA GLN A 342 -7.51 -4.73 2.78
C GLN A 342 -7.71 -5.81 1.71
N GLY A 343 -7.66 -7.06 2.13
CA GLY A 343 -7.93 -8.26 1.34
C GLY A 343 -9.41 -8.46 1.01
N ASN A 344 -9.80 -9.72 0.90
CA ASN A 344 -11.16 -10.20 0.71
C ASN A 344 -11.36 -11.52 1.49
N ALA A 345 -12.57 -12.07 1.51
CA ALA A 345 -12.88 -13.35 2.16
C ALA A 345 -12.20 -14.61 1.54
N GLY A 346 -11.16 -14.46 0.74
CA GLY A 346 -10.34 -15.55 0.19
C GLY A 346 -8.96 -15.59 0.86
N ALA A 347 -8.23 -16.70 0.72
CA ALA A 347 -6.89 -16.82 1.31
C ALA A 347 -5.88 -15.84 0.67
N ASN A 348 -5.68 -14.68 1.27
CA ASN A 348 -4.83 -13.61 0.80
C ASN A 348 -3.39 -13.73 1.29
N VAL A 349 -2.48 -13.12 0.53
CA VAL A 349 -1.13 -12.82 1.02
C VAL A 349 -0.97 -11.31 1.06
N ILE A 350 -0.79 -10.76 2.25
CA ILE A 350 -0.74 -9.31 2.47
C ILE A 350 0.65 -8.96 3.01
N ASN A 351 1.37 -8.08 2.30
CA ASN A 351 2.70 -7.64 2.68
C ASN A 351 2.76 -6.11 2.71
N GLY A 352 2.84 -5.53 3.91
CA GLY A 352 2.98 -4.08 4.09
C GLY A 352 4.23 -3.52 3.40
N LEU A 353 5.31 -4.32 3.37
CA LEU A 353 6.66 -3.84 3.13
C LEU A 353 7.03 -2.78 4.18
N ALA A 354 7.84 -1.79 3.81
CA ALA A 354 8.22 -0.76 4.75
C ALA A 354 7.05 0.21 4.95
N GLY A 355 6.84 0.68 6.16
CA GLY A 355 5.69 1.51 6.45
C GLY A 355 5.33 1.36 7.91
N ALA A 356 4.18 1.87 8.31
CA ALA A 356 3.55 1.47 9.56
C ALA A 356 2.13 1.06 9.19
N ASP A 357 1.99 -0.18 8.75
CA ASP A 357 0.83 -0.58 7.95
C ASP A 357 -0.29 -1.17 8.79
N THR A 358 -1.54 -0.97 8.38
CA THR A 358 -2.69 -1.70 8.93
C THR A 358 -3.18 -2.70 7.89
N MET A 359 -3.06 -3.99 8.18
CA MET A 359 -3.43 -5.08 7.27
C MET A 359 -4.69 -5.80 7.78
N VAL A 360 -5.64 -6.04 6.87
CA VAL A 360 -6.93 -6.71 7.13
C VAL A 360 -7.20 -7.71 6.01
N GLY A 361 -7.48 -8.97 6.32
CA GLY A 361 -7.76 -10.01 5.33
C GLY A 361 -9.25 -10.30 5.19
N TYR A 362 -9.99 -10.19 6.29
CA TYR A 362 -11.42 -10.46 6.44
C TYR A 362 -11.73 -11.92 6.75
N GLY A 363 -11.69 -12.79 5.75
CA GLY A 363 -11.97 -14.21 5.95
C GLY A 363 -11.18 -15.04 4.95
N GLY A 364 -11.20 -16.35 5.11
CA GLY A 364 -10.20 -17.19 4.46
C GLY A 364 -8.96 -17.31 5.35
N ASN A 365 -7.96 -18.04 4.86
CA ASN A 365 -6.74 -18.30 5.61
C ASN A 365 -5.63 -17.39 5.07
N ASP A 366 -5.40 -16.29 5.74
CA ASP A 366 -4.55 -15.20 5.28
C ASP A 366 -3.11 -15.33 5.78
N THR A 367 -2.16 -14.81 5.00
CA THR A 367 -0.76 -14.69 5.39
C THR A 367 -0.30 -13.24 5.34
N TYR A 368 0.12 -12.72 6.49
CA TYR A 368 0.61 -11.36 6.69
C TYR A 368 2.13 -11.36 6.81
N TYR A 369 2.79 -10.40 6.17
CA TYR A 369 4.20 -10.10 6.41
C TYR A 369 4.32 -8.79 7.18
N VAL A 370 4.97 -8.84 8.34
CA VAL A 370 5.24 -7.66 9.19
C VAL A 370 6.75 -7.41 9.25
N ASP A 371 7.18 -6.22 8.87
CA ASP A 371 8.60 -5.83 8.82
C ASP A 371 8.91 -4.49 9.50
N LYS A 372 7.89 -3.84 10.04
CA LYS A 372 8.01 -2.70 10.93
C LYS A 372 7.32 -2.93 12.28
N ILE A 373 7.88 -2.31 13.32
CA ILE A 373 7.24 -2.17 14.64
C ILE A 373 5.86 -1.49 14.55
N GLY A 374 5.64 -0.65 13.55
CA GLY A 374 4.37 0.06 13.34
C GLY A 374 3.27 -0.77 12.68
N ASP A 375 3.58 -1.97 12.19
CA ASP A 375 2.63 -2.80 11.46
C ASP A 375 1.62 -3.42 12.42
N ARG A 376 0.36 -3.46 11.97
CA ARG A 376 -0.77 -3.99 12.72
C ARG A 376 -1.61 -4.89 11.84
N VAL A 377 -1.83 -6.12 12.30
CA VAL A 377 -2.74 -7.08 11.67
C VAL A 377 -4.07 -7.09 12.44
N ILE A 378 -5.17 -6.92 11.71
CA ILE A 378 -6.53 -6.97 12.24
C ILE A 378 -7.24 -8.15 11.59
N GLU A 379 -7.62 -9.12 12.42
CA GLU A 379 -8.39 -10.28 11.97
C GLU A 379 -9.64 -10.50 12.82
N THR A 380 -10.70 -11.02 12.20
CA THR A 380 -11.98 -11.22 12.88
C THR A 380 -12.14 -12.64 13.39
N VAL A 381 -12.84 -12.81 14.51
CA VAL A 381 -13.14 -14.14 15.05
C VAL A 381 -13.95 -14.95 14.03
N GLY A 382 -13.44 -16.12 13.66
CA GLY A 382 -14.03 -17.00 12.66
C GLY A 382 -13.67 -16.64 11.22
N GLY A 383 -12.66 -15.80 11.00
CA GLY A 383 -12.13 -15.41 9.69
C GLY A 383 -11.49 -16.58 8.94
N GLY A 384 -10.70 -17.41 9.62
CA GLY A 384 -10.09 -18.60 9.07
C GLY A 384 -8.98 -19.14 9.95
N THR A 385 -7.87 -19.55 9.34
CA THR A 385 -6.62 -19.90 10.02
C THR A 385 -5.50 -19.03 9.46
N ASP A 386 -5.14 -18.03 10.23
CA ASP A 386 -4.37 -16.89 9.79
C ASP A 386 -2.95 -16.92 10.32
N LYS A 387 -2.02 -16.38 9.54
CA LYS A 387 -0.59 -16.46 9.81
C LYS A 387 0.09 -15.11 9.69
N VAL A 388 0.80 -14.71 10.74
CA VAL A 388 1.71 -13.57 10.73
C VAL A 388 3.16 -14.07 10.62
N LEU A 389 3.86 -13.61 9.59
CA LEU A 389 5.27 -13.82 9.32
C LEU A 389 6.05 -12.53 9.60
N ALA A 390 6.70 -12.47 10.75
CA ALA A 390 7.47 -11.31 11.18
C ALA A 390 8.96 -11.43 10.80
N SER A 391 9.61 -10.29 10.52
CA SER A 391 11.07 -10.21 10.34
C SER A 391 11.80 -9.57 11.52
N LEU A 392 11.05 -9.13 12.54
CA LEU A 392 11.54 -8.54 13.79
C LEU A 392 10.66 -8.92 14.97
N SER A 393 10.96 -8.39 16.15
CA SER A 393 10.08 -8.47 17.32
C SER A 393 8.68 -7.93 17.02
N HIS A 394 7.63 -8.67 17.39
CA HIS A 394 6.25 -8.32 17.07
C HIS A 394 5.29 -8.76 18.18
N ALA A 395 4.18 -8.04 18.31
CA ALA A 395 3.11 -8.34 19.24
C ALA A 395 1.78 -8.35 18.48
N LEU A 396 1.01 -9.43 18.62
CA LEU A 396 -0.33 -9.48 18.05
C LEU A 396 -1.24 -8.46 18.74
N SER A 397 -2.13 -7.85 17.97
CA SER A 397 -3.12 -6.93 18.53
C SER A 397 -4.19 -7.70 19.31
N ALA A 398 -4.63 -7.13 20.44
CA ALA A 398 -5.80 -7.65 21.15
C ALA A 398 -7.03 -7.64 20.22
N GLY A 399 -7.84 -8.69 20.29
CA GLY A 399 -9.03 -8.89 19.47
C GLY A 399 -8.77 -9.52 18.10
N SER A 400 -7.52 -9.55 17.62
CA SER A 400 -7.18 -10.18 16.33
C SER A 400 -7.03 -11.69 16.48
N GLN A 401 -7.91 -12.48 15.87
CA GLN A 401 -7.76 -13.94 15.86
C GLN A 401 -6.67 -14.33 14.85
N ILE A 402 -5.48 -14.70 15.35
CA ILE A 402 -4.35 -15.18 14.55
C ILE A 402 -3.88 -16.49 15.16
N GLU A 403 -3.83 -17.56 14.39
CA GLU A 403 -3.45 -18.89 14.87
C GLU A 403 -1.93 -19.12 14.85
N VAL A 404 -1.19 -18.43 13.97
CA VAL A 404 0.25 -18.62 13.82
C VAL A 404 0.98 -17.29 13.81
N LEU A 405 1.86 -17.07 14.78
CA LEU A 405 2.87 -16.01 14.77
C LEU A 405 4.25 -16.64 14.58
N ALA A 406 4.96 -16.33 13.51
CA ALA A 406 6.27 -16.93 13.24
C ALA A 406 7.27 -15.93 12.69
N ILE A 407 8.57 -16.12 12.97
CA ILE A 407 9.63 -15.43 12.24
C ILE A 407 9.80 -16.05 10.84
N ASN A 408 9.89 -15.20 9.83
CA ASN A 408 10.03 -15.60 8.43
C ASN A 408 11.39 -16.23 8.08
N ASN A 409 12.39 -16.08 8.95
CA ASN A 409 13.70 -16.72 8.88
C ASN A 409 14.00 -17.48 10.19
N PRO A 410 13.53 -18.73 10.34
CA PRO A 410 13.73 -19.52 11.57
C PRO A 410 15.21 -19.85 11.84
N SER A 411 16.07 -19.75 10.84
CA SER A 411 17.52 -19.94 10.99
C SER A 411 18.29 -18.66 11.36
N GLY A 412 17.60 -17.51 11.41
CA GLY A 412 18.19 -16.26 11.87
C GLY A 412 18.63 -16.36 13.33
N THR A 413 19.66 -15.61 13.72
CA THR A 413 20.21 -15.65 15.09
C THR A 413 20.02 -14.34 15.85
N THR A 414 19.23 -13.42 15.29
CA THR A 414 18.90 -12.15 15.92
C THR A 414 17.85 -12.38 17.00
N ALA A 415 18.19 -11.99 18.23
CA ALA A 415 17.25 -11.98 19.35
C ALA A 415 15.99 -11.17 19.01
N ILE A 416 14.82 -11.76 19.28
CA ILE A 416 13.50 -11.19 19.00
C ILE A 416 12.58 -11.37 20.22
N ASN A 417 11.58 -10.49 20.31
CA ASN A 417 10.49 -10.63 21.27
C ASN A 417 9.20 -10.89 20.51
N LEU A 418 8.52 -12.00 20.79
CA LEU A 418 7.22 -12.35 20.22
C LEU A 418 6.18 -12.38 21.33
N ASN A 419 5.14 -11.57 21.18
CA ASN A 419 3.98 -11.61 22.06
C ASN A 419 2.75 -12.08 21.27
N GLY A 420 2.05 -13.10 21.79
CA GLY A 420 0.74 -13.50 21.32
C GLY A 420 -0.35 -12.51 21.72
N ASN A 421 -1.57 -12.99 21.95
CA ASN A 421 -2.68 -12.23 22.50
C ASN A 421 -3.63 -13.15 23.29
N GLU A 422 -4.92 -12.83 23.42
CA GLU A 422 -5.86 -13.62 24.22
C GLU A 422 -6.31 -14.96 23.62
N PHE A 423 -5.99 -15.22 22.34
CA PHE A 423 -6.36 -16.45 21.64
C PHE A 423 -5.26 -17.52 21.77
N ALA A 424 -5.55 -18.77 21.39
CA ALA A 424 -4.52 -19.80 21.34
C ALA A 424 -3.71 -19.68 20.04
N GLN A 425 -2.39 -19.56 20.13
CA GLN A 425 -1.50 -19.50 18.96
C GLN A 425 -0.38 -20.55 18.98
N SER A 426 0.13 -20.82 17.77
CA SER A 426 1.46 -21.41 17.56
C SER A 426 2.45 -20.27 17.34
N ILE A 427 3.34 -20.03 18.30
CA ILE A 427 4.36 -18.98 18.24
C ILE A 427 5.73 -19.59 17.95
N GLN A 428 6.40 -19.13 16.88
CA GLN A 428 7.67 -19.69 16.40
C GLN A 428 8.73 -18.60 16.23
N GLY A 429 9.80 -18.69 17.02
CA GLY A 429 10.96 -17.80 17.02
C GLY A 429 11.96 -18.08 15.90
N ASN A 430 13.23 -17.81 16.16
CA ASN A 430 14.36 -18.12 15.29
C ASN A 430 15.54 -18.66 16.12
N ALA A 431 16.62 -19.14 15.50
CA ALA A 431 17.80 -19.66 16.20
C ALA A 431 18.62 -18.64 17.06
N GLY A 432 18.08 -17.47 17.37
CA GLY A 432 18.62 -16.46 18.29
C GLY A 432 18.03 -16.58 19.70
N ALA A 433 18.52 -15.77 20.64
CA ALA A 433 17.96 -15.74 21.99
C ALA A 433 16.63 -14.97 22.02
N ASN A 434 15.51 -15.68 21.99
CA ASN A 434 14.18 -15.12 21.87
C ASN A 434 13.51 -14.93 23.24
N VAL A 435 12.60 -13.98 23.31
CA VAL A 435 11.60 -13.89 24.39
C VAL A 435 10.23 -14.14 23.79
N ILE A 436 9.57 -15.21 24.19
CA ILE A 436 8.27 -15.63 23.66
C ILE A 436 7.26 -15.61 24.80
N ASN A 437 6.21 -14.81 24.64
CA ASN A 437 5.14 -14.68 25.61
C ASN A 437 3.79 -14.94 24.92
N GLY A 438 3.15 -16.06 25.26
CA GLY A 438 1.84 -16.42 24.75
C GLY A 438 0.76 -15.37 25.03
N LEU A 439 0.84 -14.77 26.22
CA LEU A 439 -0.29 -14.10 26.86
C LEU A 439 -1.42 -15.12 27.07
N GLY A 440 -2.68 -14.76 26.82
CA GLY A 440 -3.81 -15.65 27.06
C GLY A 440 -3.85 -16.83 26.07
N GLY A 441 -4.98 -17.53 26.00
CA GLY A 441 -5.07 -18.72 25.13
C GLY A 441 -4.27 -19.91 25.65
N ALA A 442 -4.14 -20.97 24.86
CA ALA A 442 -3.35 -22.15 25.22
C ALA A 442 -2.33 -22.38 24.10
N ASP A 443 -1.11 -21.92 24.32
CA ASP A 443 -0.18 -21.67 23.24
C ASP A 443 0.86 -22.78 23.06
N THR A 444 1.34 -22.95 21.84
CA THR A 444 2.55 -23.74 21.57
C THR A 444 3.66 -22.80 21.13
N MET A 445 4.72 -22.72 21.92
CA MET A 445 5.85 -21.82 21.71
C MET A 445 7.11 -22.60 21.36
N VAL A 446 7.76 -22.23 20.26
CA VAL A 446 8.98 -22.87 19.74
C VAL A 446 10.04 -21.80 19.50
N GLY A 447 11.22 -21.93 20.10
CA GLY A 447 12.32 -20.95 19.97
C GLY A 447 13.39 -21.40 19.00
N TYR A 448 13.51 -22.72 18.77
CA TYR A 448 14.47 -23.39 17.89
C TYR A 448 15.86 -23.53 18.48
N GLY A 449 16.64 -22.46 18.50
CA GLY A 449 17.99 -22.49 19.03
C GLY A 449 18.34 -21.13 19.60
N GLY A 450 19.47 -21.02 20.30
CA GLY A 450 19.71 -19.87 21.15
C GLY A 450 19.17 -20.11 22.56
N ASN A 451 19.32 -19.11 23.43
CA ASN A 451 18.87 -19.22 24.83
C ASN A 451 17.57 -18.46 24.98
N ASP A 452 16.46 -19.18 25.00
CA ASP A 452 15.12 -18.64 24.93
C ASP A 452 14.46 -18.46 26.30
N ILE A 453 13.53 -17.51 26.38
CA ILE A 453 12.68 -17.28 27.55
C ILE A 453 11.22 -17.39 27.12
N TYR A 454 10.51 -18.34 27.72
CA TYR A 454 9.08 -18.58 27.55
C TYR A 454 8.31 -18.06 28.75
N TYR A 455 7.26 -17.29 28.53
CA TYR A 455 6.28 -16.96 29.55
C TYR A 455 5.04 -17.83 29.36
N VAL A 456 4.65 -18.54 30.43
CA VAL A 456 3.43 -19.37 30.46
C VAL A 456 2.45 -18.80 31.48
N ASP A 457 1.25 -18.48 31.03
CA ASP A 457 0.18 -17.94 31.88
C ASP A 457 -1.14 -18.71 31.76
N ASN A 458 -1.21 -19.67 30.85
CA ASN A 458 -2.25 -20.67 30.77
C ASN A 458 -1.71 -22.07 31.04
N ALA A 459 -2.49 -22.90 31.72
CA ALA A 459 -2.12 -24.29 32.00
C ALA A 459 -2.02 -25.15 30.71
N GLY A 460 -2.62 -24.69 29.61
CA GLY A 460 -2.52 -25.31 28.29
C GLY A 460 -1.30 -24.86 27.48
N ASP A 461 -0.52 -23.89 27.95
CA ASP A 461 0.68 -23.44 27.25
C ASP A 461 1.74 -24.54 27.22
N ARG A 462 2.56 -24.51 26.18
CA ARG A 462 3.59 -25.50 25.92
C ARG A 462 4.81 -24.87 25.27
N ALA A 463 5.91 -24.79 26.00
CA ALA A 463 7.23 -24.55 25.43
C ALA A 463 7.78 -25.84 24.82
N VAL A 464 8.32 -25.76 23.60
CA VAL A 464 8.88 -26.88 22.86
C VAL A 464 10.31 -26.54 22.44
N GLU A 465 11.27 -27.26 23.02
CA GLU A 465 12.69 -27.07 22.74
C GLU A 465 13.36 -28.35 22.27
N ALA A 466 14.27 -28.19 21.30
CA ALA A 466 15.00 -29.32 20.72
C ALA A 466 16.26 -29.64 21.51
N VAL A 467 16.77 -30.86 21.35
CA VAL A 467 18.05 -31.27 21.93
C VAL A 467 19.17 -30.37 21.39
N GLY A 468 19.86 -29.67 22.29
CA GLY A 468 20.94 -28.75 21.92
C GLY A 468 20.48 -27.41 21.32
N GLY A 469 19.24 -26.99 21.59
CA GLY A 469 18.71 -25.67 21.24
C GLY A 469 19.45 -24.53 21.93
N GLY A 470 19.72 -24.65 23.23
CA GLY A 470 20.56 -23.72 23.98
C GLY A 470 20.43 -23.93 25.48
N THR A 471 20.22 -22.84 26.21
CA THR A 471 19.88 -22.87 27.64
C THR A 471 18.63 -22.04 27.87
N ASP A 472 17.53 -22.73 28.04
CA ASP A 472 16.18 -22.24 27.86
C ASP A 472 15.43 -22.15 29.19
N ARG A 473 14.53 -21.17 29.28
CA ARG A 473 13.86 -20.81 30.53
C ARG A 473 12.36 -20.73 30.33
N VAL A 474 11.60 -21.42 31.16
CA VAL A 474 10.15 -21.24 31.30
C VAL A 474 9.87 -20.47 32.58
N LEU A 475 9.18 -19.33 32.44
CA LEU A 475 8.71 -18.49 33.52
C LEU A 475 7.18 -18.57 33.63
N ALA A 476 6.70 -19.22 34.68
CA ALA A 476 5.29 -19.51 34.86
C ALA A 476 4.60 -18.53 35.81
N SER A 477 3.39 -18.10 35.45
CA SER A 477 2.48 -17.38 36.36
C SER A 477 1.30 -18.25 36.83
N VAL A 478 1.19 -19.46 36.29
CA VAL A 478 0.23 -20.51 36.67
C VAL A 478 0.95 -21.84 36.91
N SER A 479 0.24 -22.82 37.48
CA SER A 479 0.80 -24.17 37.64
C SER A 479 1.11 -24.77 36.26
N HIS A 480 2.29 -25.36 36.10
CA HIS A 480 2.79 -25.78 34.79
C HIS A 480 3.59 -27.08 34.87
N VAL A 481 3.51 -27.85 33.77
CA VAL A 481 4.20 -29.12 33.59
C VAL A 481 4.98 -29.05 32.28
N LEU A 482 6.29 -29.26 32.32
CA LEU A 482 7.10 -29.31 31.11
C LEU A 482 6.70 -30.49 30.23
N SER A 483 6.65 -30.25 28.92
CA SER A 483 6.39 -31.32 27.96
C SER A 483 7.54 -32.31 27.91
N ALA A 484 7.21 -33.60 27.80
CA ALA A 484 8.20 -34.63 27.51
C ALA A 484 8.94 -34.32 26.21
N GLY A 485 10.24 -34.58 26.19
CA GLY A 485 11.14 -34.35 25.06
C GLY A 485 11.61 -32.90 24.90
N SER A 486 11.10 -31.95 25.68
CA SER A 486 11.53 -30.53 25.59
C SER A 486 12.71 -30.25 26.51
N GLN A 487 13.85 -29.79 25.97
CA GLN A 487 15.01 -29.44 26.79
C GLN A 487 14.87 -28.02 27.34
N ILE A 488 14.45 -27.92 28.60
CA ILE A 488 14.35 -26.66 29.35
C ILE A 488 15.20 -26.80 30.59
N GLU A 489 16.19 -25.92 30.77
CA GLU A 489 17.12 -25.96 31.90
C GLU A 489 16.57 -25.27 33.15
N LEU A 490 15.69 -24.27 32.99
CA LEU A 490 15.06 -23.57 34.11
C LEU A 490 13.54 -23.53 33.97
N LEU A 491 12.83 -24.06 34.96
CA LEU A 491 11.40 -23.81 35.19
C LEU A 491 11.25 -22.99 36.47
N ALA A 492 10.75 -21.75 36.39
CA ALA A 492 10.59 -20.92 37.57
C ALA A 492 9.31 -20.11 37.53
N THR A 493 8.86 -19.62 38.68
CA THR A 493 7.77 -18.64 38.72
C THR A 493 8.25 -17.26 38.23
N THR A 494 7.35 -16.50 37.61
CA THR A 494 7.59 -15.10 37.19
C THR A 494 7.82 -14.15 38.37
N ASN A 495 7.26 -14.47 39.54
CA ASN A 495 7.42 -13.71 40.77
C ASN A 495 7.76 -14.64 41.95
N PRO A 496 9.05 -14.84 42.26
CA PRO A 496 9.50 -15.68 43.38
C PRO A 496 9.00 -15.23 44.75
N SER A 497 8.58 -13.97 44.91
CA SER A 497 8.04 -13.44 46.16
C SER A 497 6.51 -13.55 46.26
N GLY A 498 5.84 -14.02 45.20
CA GLY A 498 4.39 -14.21 45.18
C GLY A 498 3.97 -15.30 46.16
N THR A 499 2.80 -15.15 46.78
CA THR A 499 2.30 -16.09 47.81
C THR A 499 1.16 -16.99 47.33
N THR A 500 0.68 -16.80 46.11
CA THR A 500 -0.28 -17.70 45.48
C THR A 500 0.43 -18.98 45.07
N ALA A 501 -0.08 -20.13 45.51
CA ALA A 501 0.47 -21.43 45.16
C ALA A 501 0.52 -21.64 43.64
N ILE A 502 1.71 -22.00 43.14
CA ILE A 502 1.97 -22.37 41.74
C ILE A 502 2.75 -23.69 41.75
N ASN A 503 2.16 -24.76 41.21
CA ASN A 503 2.79 -26.07 41.16
C ASN A 503 3.64 -26.21 39.90
N LEU A 504 4.85 -26.71 40.04
CA LEU A 504 5.81 -26.84 38.95
C LEU A 504 6.26 -28.29 38.83
N THR A 505 6.12 -28.87 37.65
CA THR A 505 6.60 -30.22 37.34
C THR A 505 7.56 -30.18 36.16
N GLY A 506 8.77 -30.70 36.33
CA GLY A 506 9.76 -30.89 35.28
C GLY A 506 9.41 -32.06 34.35
N ASN A 507 10.40 -32.53 33.59
CA ASN A 507 10.25 -33.66 32.66
C ASN A 507 11.37 -34.68 32.86
N GLU A 508 11.88 -35.31 31.80
CA GLU A 508 12.92 -36.34 31.89
C GLU A 508 14.37 -35.85 31.90
N PHE A 509 14.60 -34.55 31.71
CA PHE A 509 15.92 -33.91 31.72
C PHE A 509 16.26 -33.36 33.11
N ALA A 510 17.51 -32.97 33.33
CA ALA A 510 17.89 -32.28 34.55
C ALA A 510 17.48 -30.79 34.46
N GLN A 511 16.64 -30.30 35.37
CA GLN A 511 16.26 -28.88 35.43
C GLN A 511 16.59 -28.23 36.78
N SER A 512 16.69 -26.90 36.75
CA SER A 512 16.55 -26.06 37.93
C SER A 512 15.08 -25.64 38.04
N ILE A 513 14.41 -25.99 39.13
CA ILE A 513 13.00 -25.67 39.37
C ILE A 513 12.85 -24.75 40.58
N GLY A 514 12.21 -23.59 40.38
CA GLY A 514 12.04 -22.56 41.41
C GLY A 514 10.58 -22.12 41.60
N GLY A 515 10.01 -22.41 42.78
CA GLY A 515 8.69 -21.96 43.20
C GLY A 515 8.59 -20.46 43.51
N ASN A 516 7.58 -20.09 44.30
CA ASN A 516 7.41 -18.76 44.87
C ASN A 516 7.20 -18.86 46.39
N ALA A 517 7.00 -17.76 47.10
CA ALA A 517 6.72 -17.80 48.54
C ALA A 517 5.33 -18.38 48.92
N GLY A 518 4.60 -18.98 47.99
CA GLY A 518 3.34 -19.69 48.20
C GLY A 518 3.55 -21.13 48.66
N ALA A 519 2.48 -21.90 48.86
CA ALA A 519 2.59 -23.33 49.16
C ALA A 519 2.65 -24.12 47.85
N ASN A 520 3.86 -24.35 47.32
CA ASN A 520 4.05 -24.99 46.01
C ASN A 520 4.14 -26.51 46.12
N VAL A 521 3.68 -27.21 45.07
CA VAL A 521 4.08 -28.59 44.80
C VAL A 521 5.14 -28.56 43.72
N ILE A 522 6.35 -29.03 44.04
CA ILE A 522 7.51 -29.03 43.15
C ILE A 522 7.92 -30.48 42.88
N ASN A 523 7.86 -30.90 41.62
CA ASN A 523 8.26 -32.23 41.17
C ASN A 523 9.35 -32.10 40.10
N GLY A 524 10.55 -32.61 40.35
CA GLY A 524 11.64 -32.63 39.37
C GLY A 524 11.30 -33.45 38.12
N GLY A 525 10.62 -34.59 38.32
CA GLY A 525 10.42 -35.59 37.27
C GLY A 525 11.55 -36.61 37.29
N ARG A 526 12.18 -36.87 36.14
CA ARG A 526 13.43 -37.65 36.09
C ARG A 526 14.56 -36.68 35.78
N GLY A 527 15.77 -37.01 36.20
CA GLY A 527 16.93 -36.16 35.99
C GLY A 527 17.55 -35.81 37.34
N ALA A 528 18.71 -35.18 37.32
CA ALA A 528 19.31 -34.70 38.57
C ALA A 528 18.92 -33.24 38.76
N ASP A 529 17.79 -32.99 39.42
CA ASP A 529 17.17 -31.67 39.45
C ASP A 529 17.66 -30.81 40.61
N THR A 530 17.61 -29.49 40.47
CA THR A 530 17.81 -28.54 41.58
C THR A 530 16.49 -27.86 41.91
N LEU A 531 15.95 -28.11 43.11
CA LEU A 531 14.62 -27.69 43.51
C LEU A 531 14.71 -26.60 44.59
N THR A 532 13.96 -25.51 44.43
CA THR A 532 13.89 -24.38 45.37
C THR A 532 12.45 -23.95 45.59
N GLY A 533 12.02 -23.84 46.85
CA GLY A 533 10.69 -23.39 47.26
C GLY A 533 10.50 -21.87 47.16
N ASN A 534 11.44 -21.11 47.73
CA ASN A 534 11.40 -19.66 47.98
C ASN A 534 10.50 -19.20 49.15
N GLY A 535 10.16 -20.11 50.06
CA GLY A 535 9.34 -19.85 51.25
C GLY A 535 7.99 -20.57 51.17
N GLY A 536 7.03 -20.23 52.04
CA GLY A 536 5.75 -20.96 52.06
C GLY A 536 5.85 -22.35 52.69
N ASN A 537 4.86 -23.19 52.46
CA ASN A 537 4.82 -24.58 52.96
C ASN A 537 4.82 -25.51 51.75
N ASP A 538 6.00 -25.90 51.29
CA ASP A 538 6.15 -26.59 50.01
C ASP A 538 6.09 -28.11 50.13
N ALA A 539 5.74 -28.77 49.03
CA ALA A 539 5.84 -30.21 48.87
C ALA A 539 6.80 -30.56 47.73
N PHE A 540 7.95 -31.14 48.06
CA PHE A 540 8.91 -31.68 47.10
C PHE A 540 8.57 -33.15 46.81
N VAL A 541 8.20 -33.46 45.57
CA VAL A 541 7.64 -34.75 45.16
C VAL A 541 8.70 -35.64 44.51
N PHE A 542 8.73 -36.90 44.93
CA PHE A 542 9.58 -37.95 44.38
C PHE A 542 8.70 -39.15 44.00
N ASN A 543 8.38 -39.24 42.70
CA ASN A 543 7.48 -40.27 42.16
C ASN A 543 8.03 -40.97 40.91
N THR A 544 9.33 -40.84 40.63
CA THR A 544 10.00 -41.47 39.48
C THR A 544 11.02 -42.52 39.91
N ALA A 545 11.45 -43.36 38.97
CA ALA A 545 12.38 -44.45 39.26
C ALA A 545 13.72 -43.95 39.83
N LEU A 546 14.18 -44.58 40.91
CA LEU A 546 15.43 -44.22 41.58
C LEU A 546 16.66 -44.62 40.74
N GLY A 547 17.76 -43.88 40.87
CA GLY A 547 19.03 -44.25 40.24
C GLY A 547 20.07 -43.15 40.31
N ALA A 548 21.33 -43.50 39.98
CA ALA A 548 22.46 -42.58 40.09
C ALA A 548 22.38 -41.33 39.18
N GLY A 549 21.52 -41.35 38.15
CA GLY A 549 21.23 -40.20 37.29
C GLY A 549 19.96 -39.44 37.67
N ASN A 550 19.30 -39.81 38.77
CA ASN A 550 18.04 -39.24 39.24
C ASN A 550 18.14 -38.90 40.75
N ILE A 551 19.08 -38.00 41.08
CA ILE A 551 19.35 -37.56 42.45
C ILE A 551 19.16 -36.05 42.49
N ASP A 552 18.06 -35.61 43.09
CA ASP A 552 17.74 -34.19 43.15
C ASP A 552 18.47 -33.49 44.28
N ARG A 553 18.50 -32.17 44.23
CA ARG A 553 19.02 -31.31 45.28
C ARG A 553 17.98 -30.26 45.65
N VAL A 554 17.42 -30.39 46.85
CA VAL A 554 16.52 -29.37 47.42
C VAL A 554 17.35 -28.36 48.19
N ILE A 555 17.32 -27.10 47.75
CA ILE A 555 18.27 -26.07 48.19
C ILE A 555 17.86 -25.44 49.52
N ASP A 556 16.58 -25.16 49.71
CA ASP A 556 16.06 -24.32 50.78
C ASP A 556 15.05 -25.01 51.71
N PHE A 557 15.04 -26.35 51.72
CA PHE A 557 14.12 -27.15 52.52
C PHE A 557 14.05 -26.68 53.99
N ASN A 558 12.87 -26.23 54.40
CA ASN A 558 12.56 -25.84 55.75
C ASN A 558 11.73 -26.92 56.46
N LYS A 559 12.37 -27.68 57.35
CA LYS A 559 11.74 -28.78 58.11
C LYS A 559 10.50 -28.41 58.93
N LEU A 560 10.26 -27.13 59.20
CA LEU A 560 9.08 -26.66 59.94
C LEU A 560 7.88 -26.38 59.04
N GLN A 561 8.11 -26.19 57.74
CA GLN A 561 7.11 -25.74 56.78
C GLN A 561 6.90 -26.79 55.69
N ASP A 562 7.99 -27.32 55.15
CA ASP A 562 7.97 -28.11 53.93
C ASP A 562 7.79 -29.61 54.21
N LYS A 563 7.38 -30.31 53.16
CA LYS A 563 7.19 -31.76 53.12
C LYS A 563 7.91 -32.38 51.93
N ILE A 564 8.27 -33.64 52.13
CA ILE A 564 8.80 -34.52 51.09
C ILE A 564 7.71 -35.56 50.80
N TYR A 565 7.21 -35.57 49.57
CA TYR A 565 6.19 -36.49 49.11
C TYR A 565 6.87 -37.63 48.37
N ILE A 566 6.62 -38.87 48.77
CA ILE A 566 7.23 -40.08 48.18
C ILE A 566 6.14 -41.05 47.74
N ASP A 567 6.23 -41.53 46.50
CA ASP A 567 5.23 -42.45 45.93
C ASP A 567 5.51 -43.91 46.35
N ASN A 568 4.55 -44.57 46.99
CA ASN A 568 4.74 -45.96 47.46
C ASN A 568 4.95 -46.99 46.33
N ALA A 569 4.61 -46.65 45.08
CA ALA A 569 4.90 -47.48 43.91
C ALA A 569 6.41 -47.50 43.59
N ILE A 570 7.13 -46.42 43.91
CA ILE A 570 8.59 -46.32 43.76
C ILE A 570 9.28 -46.78 45.05
N PHE A 571 8.79 -46.31 46.20
CA PHE A 571 9.33 -46.58 47.53
C PHE A 571 8.60 -47.77 48.17
N ALA A 572 8.76 -48.95 47.55
CA ALA A 572 8.03 -50.15 47.91
C ALA A 572 8.19 -50.55 49.40
N GLY A 573 7.09 -51.00 50.02
CA GLY A 573 7.07 -51.37 51.44
C GLY A 573 6.69 -50.24 52.40
N LEU A 574 6.51 -49.02 51.90
CA LEU A 574 5.86 -47.94 52.63
C LEU A 574 4.34 -47.99 52.48
N SER A 575 3.63 -47.55 53.52
CA SER A 575 2.17 -47.39 53.50
C SER A 575 1.80 -45.94 53.21
N SER A 576 0.80 -45.71 52.35
CA SER A 576 0.28 -44.37 52.05
C SER A 576 -0.18 -43.65 53.33
N GLY A 577 0.04 -42.34 53.39
CA GLY A 577 -0.19 -41.48 54.55
C GLY A 577 1.11 -40.98 55.20
N ALA A 578 1.03 -40.59 56.48
CA ALA A 578 2.20 -40.11 57.21
C ALA A 578 3.24 -41.23 57.38
N LEU A 579 4.52 -40.92 57.13
CA LEU A 579 5.61 -41.87 57.34
C LEU A 579 5.68 -42.23 58.84
N THR A 580 5.76 -43.52 59.17
CA THR A 580 5.89 -43.95 60.57
C THR A 580 7.28 -43.61 61.09
N SER A 581 7.40 -43.31 62.38
CA SER A 581 8.69 -43.01 63.00
C SER A 581 9.67 -44.19 62.95
N THR A 582 9.18 -45.42 62.84
CA THR A 582 9.99 -46.63 62.68
C THR A 582 10.52 -46.81 61.26
N ALA A 583 9.93 -46.16 60.26
CA ALA A 583 10.38 -46.26 58.88
C ALA A 583 11.45 -45.21 58.52
N PHE A 584 11.82 -44.34 59.47
CA PHE A 584 12.75 -43.24 59.26
C PHE A 584 13.92 -43.31 60.24
N PHE A 585 15.14 -43.19 59.72
CA PHE A 585 16.34 -43.06 60.54
C PHE A 585 17.26 -41.93 60.06
N ALA A 586 17.74 -41.13 61.01
CA ALA A 586 18.73 -40.08 60.74
C ALA A 586 20.14 -40.63 60.96
N GLY A 587 20.72 -41.20 59.90
CA GLY A 587 22.06 -41.77 59.91
C GLY A 587 22.58 -42.12 58.52
N ALA A 588 23.82 -42.60 58.44
CA ALA A 588 24.47 -42.93 57.16
C ALA A 588 24.06 -44.31 56.59
N ALA A 589 23.40 -45.14 57.38
CA ALA A 589 22.89 -46.47 57.04
C ALA A 589 21.70 -46.81 57.97
N ALA A 590 20.90 -47.81 57.60
CA ALA A 590 19.78 -48.29 58.41
C ALA A 590 20.24 -48.74 59.81
N HIS A 591 19.42 -48.47 60.82
CA HIS A 591 19.61 -48.87 62.20
C HIS A 591 18.98 -50.21 62.52
N ASP A 592 17.76 -50.44 62.02
CA ASP A 592 17.02 -51.69 62.18
C ASP A 592 16.14 -52.00 60.97
N SER A 593 15.66 -53.24 60.88
CA SER A 593 14.91 -53.79 59.74
C SER A 593 13.65 -53.04 59.32
N SER A 594 13.17 -52.09 60.11
CA SER A 594 11.99 -51.29 59.79
C SER A 594 12.33 -49.98 59.08
N ASP A 595 13.59 -49.53 59.11
CA ASP A 595 14.02 -48.32 58.43
C ASP A 595 13.87 -48.44 56.92
N ARG A 596 13.37 -47.39 56.28
CA ARG A 596 13.19 -47.33 54.82
C ARG A 596 13.71 -46.03 54.25
N ILE A 597 13.53 -44.93 54.96
CA ILE A 597 14.03 -43.61 54.57
C ILE A 597 15.15 -43.19 55.51
N LEU A 598 16.30 -42.88 54.94
CA LEU A 598 17.52 -42.53 55.66
C LEU A 598 17.93 -41.10 55.32
N TYR A 599 18.29 -40.32 56.34
CA TYR A 599 18.88 -38.99 56.17
C TYR A 599 20.28 -38.92 56.81
N ASN A 600 21.31 -38.78 55.97
CA ASN A 600 22.68 -38.62 56.44
C ASN A 600 22.92 -37.16 56.83
N ASN A 601 22.87 -36.88 58.14
CA ASN A 601 23.00 -35.52 58.67
C ASN A 601 24.34 -34.84 58.34
N SER A 602 25.40 -35.60 58.03
CA SER A 602 26.72 -35.04 57.69
C SER A 602 26.81 -34.61 56.23
N THR A 603 26.09 -35.28 55.33
CA THR A 603 26.17 -35.03 53.87
C THR A 603 24.91 -34.41 53.28
N GLY A 604 23.78 -34.49 54.01
CA GLY A 604 22.46 -34.10 53.52
C GLY A 604 21.77 -35.15 52.64
N ALA A 605 22.38 -36.32 52.43
CA ALA A 605 21.84 -37.35 51.53
C ALA A 605 20.54 -37.96 52.08
N LEU A 606 19.53 -38.04 51.23
CA LEU A 606 18.30 -38.80 51.45
C LEU A 606 18.33 -40.08 50.61
N SER A 607 18.19 -41.21 51.29
CA SER A 607 18.30 -42.53 50.68
C SER A 607 17.11 -43.42 51.04
N PHE A 608 16.75 -44.30 50.11
CA PHE A 608 15.81 -45.37 50.32
C PHE A 608 16.57 -46.69 50.55
N ASP A 609 16.27 -47.37 51.63
CA ASP A 609 16.68 -48.74 51.90
C ASP A 609 15.48 -49.68 51.70
N SER A 610 15.54 -50.49 50.65
CA SER A 610 14.43 -51.39 50.29
C SER A 610 14.26 -52.58 51.23
N ASP A 611 15.34 -53.02 51.91
CA ASP A 611 15.27 -54.16 52.84
C ASP A 611 15.28 -53.73 54.31
N GLY A 612 15.72 -52.49 54.57
CA GLY A 612 15.78 -51.86 55.87
C GLY A 612 16.81 -52.42 56.82
N ILE A 613 17.58 -53.44 56.44
CA ILE A 613 18.67 -53.99 57.27
C ILE A 613 20.04 -53.60 56.73
N GLY A 614 20.10 -52.69 55.74
CA GLY A 614 21.33 -52.33 55.03
C GLY A 614 21.98 -53.49 54.27
N GLY A 615 21.22 -54.55 53.98
CA GLY A 615 21.70 -55.71 53.21
C GLY A 615 21.69 -55.43 51.71
N ALA A 616 20.69 -54.69 51.25
CA ALA A 616 20.60 -54.06 49.95
C ALA A 616 21.35 -52.71 49.96
N VAL A 617 21.87 -52.31 48.80
CA VAL A 617 22.51 -50.99 48.66
C VAL A 617 21.42 -49.92 48.76
N GLN A 618 21.53 -49.07 49.78
CA GLN A 618 20.67 -47.89 49.90
C GLN A 618 20.81 -47.01 48.65
N THR A 619 19.67 -46.60 48.10
CA THR A 619 19.63 -45.78 46.88
C THR A 619 19.35 -44.35 47.24
N GLN A 620 20.33 -43.46 47.04
CA GLN A 620 20.13 -42.03 47.21
C GLN A 620 19.16 -41.52 46.14
N PHE A 621 18.21 -40.67 46.54
CA PHE A 621 17.24 -40.06 45.64
C PHE A 621 17.21 -38.54 45.74
N ALA A 622 17.71 -37.96 46.83
CA ALA A 622 17.81 -36.52 46.98
C ALA A 622 18.97 -36.11 47.89
N THR A 623 19.27 -34.81 47.87
CA THR A 623 20.17 -34.14 48.81
C THR A 623 19.46 -32.92 49.37
N LEU A 624 19.41 -32.79 50.69
CA LEU A 624 19.00 -31.57 51.38
C LEU A 624 20.25 -30.86 51.96
N SER A 625 20.04 -29.70 52.59
CA SER A 625 21.08 -29.09 53.43
C SER A 625 21.54 -30.06 54.55
N PRO A 626 22.85 -30.20 54.84
CA PRO A 626 23.34 -30.95 56.00
C PRO A 626 22.93 -30.32 57.33
N GLY A 627 22.94 -31.11 58.42
CA GLY A 627 22.66 -30.61 59.78
C GLY A 627 21.18 -30.43 60.12
N LEU A 628 20.25 -30.84 59.25
CA LEU A 628 18.82 -30.74 59.53
C LEU A 628 18.39 -31.78 60.56
N SER A 629 17.75 -31.34 61.65
CA SER A 629 17.10 -32.27 62.59
C SER A 629 15.75 -32.74 62.01
N LEU A 630 15.84 -33.58 60.98
CA LEU A 630 14.71 -34.17 60.24
C LEU A 630 14.06 -35.30 61.05
N THR A 631 12.76 -35.52 60.86
CA THR A 631 12.01 -36.64 61.45
C THR A 631 11.04 -37.20 60.42
N ALA A 632 10.41 -38.35 60.71
CA ALA A 632 9.37 -38.93 59.84
C ALA A 632 8.23 -37.94 59.51
N ALA A 633 7.96 -36.96 60.37
CA ALA A 633 6.95 -35.95 60.12
C ALA A 633 7.23 -35.06 58.91
N ALA A 634 8.47 -35.01 58.40
CA ALA A 634 8.82 -34.30 57.17
C ALA A 634 8.30 -35.01 55.90
N PHE A 635 7.87 -36.27 56.01
CA PHE A 635 7.51 -37.11 54.85
C PHE A 635 6.02 -37.42 54.81
N PHE A 636 5.48 -37.46 53.60
CA PHE A 636 4.16 -37.97 53.31
C PHE A 636 4.27 -38.99 52.17
N VAL A 637 3.70 -40.17 52.38
CA VAL A 637 3.69 -41.24 51.38
C VAL A 637 2.40 -41.11 50.57
N THR A 638 2.50 -40.92 49.27
CA THR A 638 1.34 -40.88 48.37
C THR A 638 0.96 -42.27 47.90
#